data_AF-E2ZCD7-F1
#
_entry.id   AF-E2ZCD7-F1
#
_cell.length_a   1.000
_cell.length_b   1.000
_cell.length_c   1.000
_cell.angle_alpha   90.00
_cell.angle_beta   90.00
_cell.angle_gamma   90.00
#
_symmetry.space_group_name_H-M   'P 1'
#
loop_
_entity.id
_entity.type
_entity.pdbx_description
1 polymer ?
#
loop_
_entity_poly.entity_id
_entity_poly.type
_entity_poly.pdbx_seq_one_letter_code
_entity_poly.pdbx_strand_id
1 'polypeptide(L)'
;MDMMEAVRKKGKIYMVIAVVIALICAIRLCAVRIDVEQRNMTIEQAMDYESLISMAKNDGYDEATVMQMAKDAGINSFAVYDTTLNKLAQRGDVSLLTALAAQLYYPQLPTDTSFDYYVVGKKKTEVDPYFDEVKEDLQVRLGNSRVRDFSDGTYRILGLRGAMPDLGDVNLGILSADANRISQQGFGVILRPTNYMNPDKSDIDRFFKRVDKIHGVTGIMFVGKEVLGYTADTQIRADLLKYTADKLKERHLPFYMIEAANQLQYDQQEGMYSLADAVDYDTVRVYAMSKDELDKLDEEEGAMRFYISDLERNCRVNLYPVYKRPLHGTDRTTRTFAYVGLSSSKLTERGYKLGKASIMDVYYPQRLLSAIISVGALLGILFTLNLIVPLSDRVNRILSLLAVIAGFVGEYAVSGPLFLQVLAIGCAVSAPVAAVLILLDIYSKREIKKKLSYLAVIRDGTIGLACAVVIAAIGGIFIAALLGDIRFFMEFDFYRGVKLTFVLPLVLTALAYLRRFPLLGIEVADGNSCKEFVRKFLDVPVRMGTLIIIGALAMCAYIFVGRSGHTAGVPVPGIEVAMRRFLENVMFARPREKEFLIGHPAFFLMVASIYRKWPQLLHFFLVIASVIGVGSMVETFAHIRTPFILSFIRGVNGWLTGTLIGIGLIVGIALIGYLTSWLGKQVRHER
;
A
#
# COMPACT_ATOMS: atom_id res chain seq x y z
N MET A 1 2.95 29.25 -42.30
CA MET A 1 4.43 29.29 -42.17
C MET A 1 4.81 28.32 -41.08
N ASP A 2 5.60 27.31 -41.45
CA ASP A 2 5.60 25.97 -40.86
C ASP A 2 5.97 25.87 -39.37
N MET A 3 4.99 25.55 -38.53
CA MET A 3 5.19 25.02 -37.18
C MET A 3 6.01 23.70 -37.19
N MET A 4 6.22 23.12 -38.37
CA MET A 4 7.07 21.96 -38.64
C MET A 4 8.58 22.24 -38.61
N GLU A 5 9.04 23.49 -38.70
CA GLU A 5 10.44 23.82 -38.40
C GLU A 5 10.76 23.66 -36.91
N ALA A 6 9.74 23.68 -36.04
CA ALA A 6 9.93 23.59 -34.59
C ALA A 6 10.31 22.19 -34.11
N VAL A 7 10.02 21.11 -34.84
CA VAL A 7 10.45 19.73 -34.49
C VAL A 7 11.84 19.42 -35.06
N ARG A 8 12.25 20.13 -36.12
CA ARG A 8 13.52 19.91 -36.85
C ARG A 8 14.66 20.83 -36.40
N LYS A 9 14.44 21.65 -35.37
CA LYS A 9 15.50 22.41 -34.70
C LYS A 9 16.36 21.45 -33.89
N LYS A 10 17.68 21.48 -34.13
CA LYS A 10 18.74 20.71 -33.45
C LYS A 10 18.56 20.64 -31.91
N GLY A 11 17.82 21.59 -31.34
CA GLY A 11 17.52 21.66 -29.92
C GLY A 11 16.57 20.60 -29.33
N LYS A 12 15.63 20.03 -30.09
CA LYS A 12 14.72 19.01 -29.51
C LYS A 12 15.34 17.62 -29.49
N ILE A 13 16.30 17.37 -30.37
CA ILE A 13 17.00 16.08 -30.50
C ILE A 13 17.84 15.80 -29.24
N TYR A 14 18.54 16.80 -28.70
CA TYR A 14 19.33 16.58 -27.48
C TYR A 14 18.45 16.22 -26.27
N MET A 15 17.23 16.76 -26.16
CA MET A 15 16.30 16.42 -25.07
C MET A 15 15.88 14.94 -25.16
N VAL A 16 15.56 14.47 -26.37
CA VAL A 16 15.22 13.07 -26.60
C VAL A 16 16.40 12.15 -26.29
N ILE A 17 17.61 12.51 -26.73
CA ILE A 17 18.82 11.73 -26.41
C ILE A 17 19.03 11.66 -24.89
N ALA A 18 18.88 12.77 -24.18
CA ALA A 18 19.00 12.80 -22.72
C ALA A 18 17.95 11.92 -22.02
N VAL A 19 16.70 11.93 -22.49
CA VAL A 19 15.64 11.04 -21.99
C VAL A 19 15.99 9.56 -22.23
N VAL A 20 16.58 9.22 -23.39
CA VAL A 20 17.01 7.85 -23.68
C VAL A 20 18.17 7.41 -22.79
N ILE A 21 19.17 8.28 -22.56
CA ILE A 21 20.28 7.99 -21.64
C ILE A 21 19.74 7.79 -20.22
N ALA A 22 18.85 8.67 -19.75
CA ALA A 22 18.19 8.55 -18.47
C ALA A 22 17.37 7.26 -18.35
N LEU A 23 16.72 6.80 -19.43
CA LEU A 23 16.00 5.53 -19.44
C LEU A 23 16.91 4.33 -19.23
N ILE A 24 18.10 4.32 -19.83
CA ILE A 24 19.07 3.24 -19.60
C ILE A 24 19.50 3.21 -18.13
N CYS A 25 19.78 4.38 -17.54
CA CYS A 25 20.08 4.50 -16.12
C CYS A 25 18.91 4.05 -15.23
N ALA A 26 17.69 4.44 -15.58
CA ALA A 26 16.48 4.07 -14.83
C ALA A 26 16.20 2.58 -14.88
N ILE A 27 16.36 1.94 -16.05
CA ILE A 27 16.25 0.47 -16.19
C ILE A 27 17.28 -0.23 -15.31
N ARG A 28 18.51 0.27 -15.24
CA ARG A 28 19.54 -0.29 -14.35
C ARG A 28 19.14 -0.22 -12.88
N LEU A 29 18.61 0.92 -12.42
CA LEU A 29 18.13 1.06 -11.03
C LEU A 29 16.90 0.20 -10.75
N CYS A 30 15.96 0.11 -11.69
CA CYS A 30 14.82 -0.79 -11.58
C CYS A 30 15.24 -2.26 -11.53
N ALA A 31 16.29 -2.67 -12.25
CA ALA A 31 16.82 -4.03 -12.16
C ALA A 31 17.38 -4.34 -10.77
N VAL A 32 18.13 -3.42 -10.16
CA VAL A 32 18.61 -3.60 -8.77
C VAL A 32 17.43 -3.70 -7.80
N ARG A 33 16.41 -2.86 -7.99
CA ARG A 33 15.18 -2.91 -7.19
C ARG A 33 14.49 -4.26 -7.30
N ILE A 34 14.36 -4.83 -8.50
CA ILE A 34 13.77 -6.16 -8.72
C ILE A 34 14.54 -7.21 -7.91
N ASP A 35 15.86 -7.18 -7.92
CA ASP A 35 16.68 -8.13 -7.16
C ASP A 35 16.40 -8.03 -5.64
N VAL A 36 16.27 -6.81 -5.11
CA VAL A 36 15.93 -6.58 -3.70
C VAL A 36 14.52 -7.10 -3.37
N GLU A 37 13.54 -6.81 -4.22
CA GLU A 37 12.15 -7.25 -4.02
C GLU A 37 12.01 -8.79 -4.12
N GLN A 38 12.73 -9.45 -5.03
CA GLN A 38 12.66 -10.89 -5.25
C GLN A 38 13.39 -11.73 -4.18
N ARG A 39 14.36 -11.17 -3.47
CA ARG A 39 15.01 -11.86 -2.34
C ARG A 39 14.10 -11.96 -1.12
N ASN A 40 13.11 -11.08 -1.02
CA ASN A 40 12.20 -10.99 0.12
C ASN A 40 10.88 -11.73 -0.18
N MET A 41 10.91 -13.07 -0.08
CA MET A 41 9.79 -13.97 -0.42
C MET A 41 9.39 -14.93 0.72
N THR A 42 9.80 -14.66 1.96
CA THR A 42 9.39 -15.44 3.14
C THR A 42 8.35 -14.66 3.94
N ILE A 43 7.21 -15.31 4.23
CA ILE A 43 6.07 -14.72 4.93
C ILE A 43 5.89 -15.41 6.28
N GLU A 44 5.80 -14.60 7.31
CA GLU A 44 5.45 -15.02 8.66
C GLU A 44 3.94 -14.94 8.85
N GLN A 45 3.32 -16.09 9.08
CA GLN A 45 1.88 -16.20 9.30
C GLN A 45 1.68 -16.32 10.80
N ALA A 46 1.13 -15.28 11.41
CA ALA A 46 1.06 -15.12 12.85
C ALA A 46 -0.36 -14.97 13.37
N MET A 47 -0.57 -15.43 14.60
CA MET A 47 -1.83 -15.27 15.34
C MET A 47 -1.58 -14.83 16.78
N ASP A 48 -2.58 -14.19 17.39
CA ASP A 48 -2.56 -13.91 18.83
C ASP A 48 -2.76 -15.21 19.63
N TYR A 49 -1.75 -15.62 20.39
CA TYR A 49 -1.78 -16.87 21.16
C TYR A 49 -2.97 -16.92 22.13
N GLU A 50 -3.13 -15.90 22.97
CA GLU A 50 -4.21 -15.85 23.97
C GLU A 50 -5.61 -15.90 23.33
N SER A 51 -5.80 -15.16 22.24
CA SER A 51 -7.09 -15.14 21.52
C SER A 51 -7.41 -16.51 20.92
N LEU A 52 -6.41 -17.20 20.37
CA LEU A 52 -6.59 -18.53 19.79
C LEU A 52 -6.95 -19.56 20.88
N ILE A 53 -6.16 -19.64 21.95
CA ILE A 53 -6.38 -20.60 23.04
C ILE A 53 -7.75 -20.38 23.70
N SER A 54 -8.12 -19.12 23.95
CA SER A 54 -9.42 -18.79 24.53
C SER A 54 -10.59 -19.19 23.61
N MET A 55 -10.49 -18.91 22.31
CA MET A 55 -11.51 -19.32 21.33
C MET A 55 -11.62 -20.85 21.25
N ALA A 56 -10.50 -21.53 21.10
CA ALA A 56 -10.41 -22.98 20.99
C ALA A 56 -11.02 -23.70 22.20
N LYS A 57 -10.67 -23.25 23.40
CA LYS A 57 -11.22 -23.80 24.66
C LYS A 57 -12.73 -23.65 24.74
N ASN A 58 -13.26 -22.52 24.29
CA ASN A 58 -14.71 -22.27 24.24
C ASN A 58 -15.41 -23.12 23.18
N ASP A 59 -14.73 -23.48 22.10
CA ASP A 59 -15.24 -24.35 21.05
C ASP A 59 -15.03 -25.85 21.37
N GLY A 60 -14.40 -26.18 22.52
CA GLY A 60 -14.22 -27.55 23.02
C GLY A 60 -12.93 -28.24 22.57
N TYR A 61 -11.98 -27.52 21.98
CA TYR A 61 -10.70 -28.09 21.56
C TYR A 61 -9.65 -28.02 22.66
N ASP A 62 -8.79 -29.04 22.72
CA ASP A 62 -7.55 -29.00 23.50
C ASP A 62 -6.44 -28.26 22.74
N GLU A 63 -5.44 -27.81 23.50
CA GLU A 63 -4.34 -27.01 22.95
C GLU A 63 -3.51 -27.77 21.90
N ALA A 64 -3.25 -29.06 22.09
CA ALA A 64 -2.43 -29.82 21.15
C ALA A 64 -3.11 -29.94 19.78
N THR A 65 -4.42 -30.22 19.78
CA THR A 65 -5.23 -30.27 18.55
C THR A 65 -5.23 -28.92 17.83
N VAL A 66 -5.46 -27.82 18.55
CA VAL A 66 -5.51 -26.47 17.93
C VAL A 66 -4.16 -26.02 17.40
N MET A 67 -3.08 -26.38 18.08
CA MET A 67 -1.72 -26.10 17.60
C MET A 67 -1.41 -26.91 16.34
N GLN A 68 -1.90 -28.14 16.23
CA GLN A 68 -1.77 -28.91 14.99
C GLN A 68 -2.59 -28.27 13.85
N MET A 69 -3.84 -27.87 14.13
CA MET A 69 -4.67 -27.15 13.14
C MET A 69 -4.00 -25.85 12.67
N ALA A 70 -3.33 -25.13 13.57
CA ALA A 70 -2.58 -23.93 13.22
C ALA A 70 -1.43 -24.22 12.24
N LYS A 71 -0.64 -25.28 12.50
CA LYS A 71 0.42 -25.71 11.57
C LYS A 71 -0.14 -26.11 10.22
N ASP A 72 -1.22 -26.88 10.21
CA ASP A 72 -1.85 -27.38 8.98
C ASP A 72 -2.42 -26.23 8.13
N ALA A 73 -2.92 -25.17 8.78
CA ALA A 73 -3.36 -23.93 8.12
C ALA A 73 -2.20 -23.03 7.65
N GLY A 74 -0.95 -23.34 8.02
CA GLY A 74 0.26 -22.60 7.63
C GLY A 74 0.67 -21.49 8.61
N ILE A 75 0.10 -21.43 9.81
CA ILE A 75 0.62 -20.56 10.90
C ILE A 75 1.99 -21.07 11.31
N ASN A 76 2.95 -20.15 11.41
CA ASN A 76 4.32 -20.46 11.77
C ASN A 76 4.83 -19.67 12.98
N SER A 77 4.09 -18.66 13.44
CA SER A 77 4.47 -17.84 14.60
C SER A 77 3.27 -17.42 15.44
N PHE A 78 3.50 -17.09 16.70
CA PHE A 78 2.48 -16.54 17.58
C PHE A 78 2.92 -15.22 18.22
N ALA A 79 1.98 -14.26 18.24
CA ALA A 79 2.11 -13.02 18.96
C ALA A 79 1.77 -13.22 20.44
N VAL A 80 2.69 -12.80 21.32
CA VAL A 80 2.55 -12.87 22.77
C VAL A 80 2.62 -11.47 23.37
N TYR A 81 1.62 -11.13 24.17
CA TYR A 81 1.44 -9.82 24.77
C TYR A 81 1.98 -9.79 26.20
N ASP A 82 2.13 -8.58 26.73
CA ASP A 82 2.20 -8.41 28.17
C ASP A 82 0.94 -9.00 28.84
N THR A 83 1.17 -9.75 29.90
CA THR A 83 0.08 -10.29 30.73
C THR A 83 -0.24 -9.36 31.89
N THR A 84 -1.36 -9.59 32.54
CA THR A 84 -1.73 -8.92 33.79
C THR A 84 -2.06 -9.94 34.86
N LEU A 85 -2.06 -9.53 36.11
CA LEU A 85 -2.43 -10.40 37.22
C LEU A 85 -3.84 -10.99 37.04
N ASN A 86 -4.79 -10.18 36.54
CA ASN A 86 -6.14 -10.62 36.19
C ASN A 86 -6.14 -11.72 35.12
N LYS A 87 -5.35 -11.57 34.04
CA LYS A 87 -5.28 -12.58 32.98
C LYS A 87 -4.76 -13.92 33.50
N LEU A 88 -3.70 -13.90 34.32
CA LEU A 88 -3.13 -15.12 34.89
C LEU A 88 -4.10 -15.82 35.86
N ALA A 89 -4.81 -15.03 36.67
CA ALA A 89 -5.85 -15.55 37.56
C ALA A 89 -7.01 -16.18 36.77
N GLN A 90 -7.47 -15.53 35.70
CA GLN A 90 -8.55 -16.05 34.84
C GLN A 90 -8.14 -17.29 34.06
N ARG A 91 -6.87 -17.39 33.64
CA ARG A 91 -6.32 -18.58 32.96
C ARG A 91 -6.12 -19.75 33.94
N GLY A 92 -5.99 -19.44 35.23
CA GLY A 92 -5.80 -20.42 36.31
C GLY A 92 -4.34 -20.78 36.56
N ASP A 93 -3.37 -19.98 36.09
CA ASP A 93 -1.95 -20.24 36.36
C ASP A 93 -1.55 -19.85 37.79
N VAL A 94 -2.23 -18.85 38.34
CA VAL A 94 -2.10 -18.41 39.72
C VAL A 94 -3.49 -18.24 40.33
N SER A 95 -3.61 -18.47 41.63
CA SER A 95 -4.84 -18.15 42.37
C SER A 95 -4.70 -16.79 43.03
N LEU A 96 -5.60 -15.87 42.71
CA LEU A 96 -5.70 -14.59 43.40
C LEU A 96 -6.80 -14.69 44.48
N LEU A 97 -6.40 -14.63 45.74
CA LEU A 97 -7.28 -14.76 46.90
C LEU A 97 -7.37 -13.44 47.66
N THR A 98 -8.53 -13.15 48.24
CA THR A 98 -8.64 -12.08 49.25
C THR A 98 -7.94 -12.50 50.54
N ALA A 99 -7.57 -11.55 51.39
CA ALA A 99 -6.97 -11.85 52.69
C ALA A 99 -7.77 -12.88 53.51
N LEU A 100 -9.11 -12.78 53.51
CA LEU A 100 -9.98 -13.72 54.21
C LEU A 100 -9.91 -15.14 53.62
N ALA A 101 -9.98 -15.26 52.29
CA ALA A 101 -9.89 -16.56 51.62
C ALA A 101 -8.51 -17.20 51.81
N ALA A 102 -7.44 -16.39 51.74
CA ALA A 102 -6.08 -16.85 51.97
C ALA A 102 -5.89 -17.39 53.40
N GLN A 103 -6.39 -16.70 54.42
CA GLN A 103 -6.35 -17.19 55.80
C GLN A 103 -7.15 -18.49 56.00
N LEU A 104 -8.28 -18.65 55.29
CA LEU A 104 -9.10 -19.86 55.37
C LEU A 104 -8.40 -21.08 54.74
N TYR A 105 -7.80 -20.90 53.56
CA TYR A 105 -7.15 -22.01 52.83
C TYR A 105 -5.70 -22.26 53.25
N TYR A 106 -5.02 -21.26 53.80
CA TYR A 106 -3.62 -21.30 54.23
C TYR A 106 -3.46 -20.74 55.66
N PRO A 107 -3.88 -21.50 56.69
CA PRO A 107 -3.89 -21.04 58.09
C PRO A 107 -2.51 -20.71 58.65
N GLN A 108 -1.44 -21.16 57.98
CA GLN A 108 -0.06 -20.86 58.34
C GLN A 108 0.36 -19.42 58.01
N LEU A 109 -0.43 -18.69 57.22
CA LEU A 109 -0.17 -17.29 56.93
C LEU A 109 -0.34 -16.45 58.21
N PRO A 110 0.54 -15.47 58.48
CA PRO A 110 0.36 -14.57 59.61
C PRO A 110 -0.99 -13.85 59.50
N THR A 111 -1.62 -13.57 60.64
CA THR A 111 -2.79 -12.68 60.75
C THR A 111 -2.38 -11.21 60.56
N ASP A 112 -1.59 -10.95 59.52
CA ASP A 112 -1.14 -9.64 59.12
C ASP A 112 -2.21 -9.00 58.23
N THR A 113 -2.82 -7.91 58.72
CA THR A 113 -3.87 -7.16 58.04
C THR A 113 -3.32 -6.14 57.04
N SER A 114 -1.99 -6.07 56.86
CA SER A 114 -1.36 -5.10 55.96
C SER A 114 -1.40 -5.50 54.47
N PHE A 115 -1.80 -6.75 54.15
CA PHE A 115 -1.96 -7.26 52.79
C PHE A 115 -3.42 -7.55 52.48
N ASP A 116 -3.88 -7.05 51.33
CA ASP A 116 -5.28 -7.10 50.91
C ASP A 116 -5.58 -8.37 50.09
N TYR A 117 -4.60 -8.83 49.32
CA TYR A 117 -4.70 -9.97 48.42
C TYR A 117 -3.47 -10.89 48.49
N TYR A 118 -3.66 -12.16 48.12
CA TYR A 118 -2.60 -13.16 48.07
C TYR A 118 -2.59 -13.85 46.70
N VAL A 119 -1.41 -13.94 46.10
CA VAL A 119 -1.18 -14.71 44.87
C VAL A 119 -0.56 -16.04 45.26
N VAL A 120 -1.23 -17.12 44.89
CA VAL A 120 -0.78 -18.48 45.18
C VAL A 120 -0.44 -19.20 43.88
N GLY A 121 0.81 -19.66 43.77
CA GLY A 121 1.26 -20.49 42.67
C GLY A 121 0.99 -21.98 42.93
N LYS A 122 1.54 -22.84 42.06
CA LYS A 122 1.54 -24.28 42.28
C LYS A 122 2.40 -24.65 43.49
N LYS A 123 2.11 -25.81 44.10
CA LYS A 123 2.89 -26.35 45.24
C LYS A 123 4.37 -26.50 44.87
N LYS A 124 5.28 -26.34 45.83
CA LYS A 124 6.74 -26.46 45.60
C LYS A 124 7.18 -27.82 45.06
N THR A 125 6.39 -28.87 45.29
CA THR A 125 6.58 -30.20 44.70
C THR A 125 6.33 -30.24 43.19
N GLU A 126 5.62 -29.26 42.65
CA GLU A 126 5.31 -29.11 41.24
C GLU A 126 6.19 -28.01 40.61
N VAL A 127 6.50 -28.20 39.33
CA VAL A 127 7.15 -27.18 38.52
C VAL A 127 6.15 -26.07 38.23
N ASP A 128 6.44 -24.87 38.71
CA ASP A 128 5.69 -23.66 38.42
C ASP A 128 6.53 -22.76 37.52
N PRO A 129 6.19 -22.67 36.22
CA PRO A 129 7.00 -21.89 35.28
C PRO A 129 6.72 -20.38 35.37
N TYR A 130 5.75 -19.93 36.17
CA TYR A 130 5.28 -18.53 36.17
C TYR A 130 5.59 -17.80 37.47
N PHE A 131 5.48 -18.47 38.62
CA PHE A 131 5.47 -17.80 39.92
C PHE A 131 6.71 -16.94 40.20
N ASP A 132 7.91 -17.39 39.81
CA ASP A 132 9.15 -16.65 40.04
C ASP A 132 9.20 -15.35 39.21
N GLU A 133 8.73 -15.38 37.96
CA GLU A 133 8.64 -14.19 37.11
C GLU A 133 7.58 -13.22 37.63
N VAL A 134 6.39 -13.74 37.98
CA VAL A 134 5.30 -12.96 38.58
C VAL A 134 5.76 -12.27 39.85
N LYS A 135 6.50 -12.97 40.72
CA LYS A 135 7.10 -12.39 41.93
C LYS A 135 8.03 -11.23 41.60
N GLU A 136 8.96 -11.45 40.68
CA GLU A 136 9.92 -10.43 40.25
C GLU A 136 9.19 -9.20 39.71
N ASP A 137 8.18 -9.37 38.86
CA ASP A 137 7.43 -8.29 38.24
C ASP A 137 6.60 -7.48 39.23
N LEU A 138 5.89 -8.17 40.12
CA LEU A 138 5.12 -7.52 41.17
C LEU A 138 6.05 -6.72 42.09
N GLN A 139 7.20 -7.28 42.48
CA GLN A 139 8.16 -6.59 43.35
C GLN A 139 8.72 -5.32 42.71
N VAL A 140 9.02 -5.32 41.41
CA VAL A 140 9.54 -4.13 40.73
C VAL A 140 8.43 -3.09 40.50
N ARG A 141 7.23 -3.50 40.09
CA ARG A 141 6.16 -2.57 39.71
C ARG A 141 5.41 -2.00 40.90
N LEU A 142 5.20 -2.80 41.94
CA LEU A 142 4.56 -2.37 43.18
C LEU A 142 5.59 -1.93 44.23
N GLY A 143 6.84 -2.37 44.14
CA GLY A 143 7.86 -2.11 45.15
C GLY A 143 7.80 -3.11 46.30
N ASN A 144 8.96 -3.38 46.90
CA ASN A 144 9.14 -4.38 47.96
C ASN A 144 8.34 -4.11 49.24
N SER A 145 7.85 -2.88 49.44
CA SER A 145 6.99 -2.54 50.59
C SER A 145 5.54 -2.99 50.42
N ARG A 146 5.09 -3.21 49.17
CA ARG A 146 3.72 -3.65 48.83
C ARG A 146 3.64 -5.13 48.45
N VAL A 147 4.78 -5.81 48.32
CA VAL A 147 4.86 -7.22 47.92
C VAL A 147 5.76 -7.96 48.89
N ARG A 148 5.23 -8.98 49.57
CA ARG A 148 5.97 -9.81 50.50
C ARG A 148 5.83 -11.29 50.16
N ASP A 149 6.96 -12.00 50.21
CA ASP A 149 6.97 -13.44 50.01
C ASP A 149 6.64 -14.18 51.31
N PHE A 150 5.59 -14.98 51.28
CA PHE A 150 5.12 -15.86 52.36
C PHE A 150 5.26 -17.34 51.99
N SER A 151 6.04 -17.67 50.97
CA SER A 151 6.28 -19.04 50.54
C SER A 151 6.95 -19.86 51.67
N ASP A 152 6.40 -21.05 51.95
CA ASP A 152 6.90 -21.97 52.98
C ASP A 152 7.54 -23.22 52.32
N GLY A 153 7.72 -24.31 53.06
CA GLY A 153 8.28 -25.56 52.51
C GLY A 153 7.38 -26.25 51.46
N THR A 154 6.08 -25.93 51.43
CA THR A 154 5.06 -26.59 50.60
C THR A 154 4.43 -25.66 49.56
N TYR A 155 4.18 -24.40 49.90
CA TYR A 155 3.41 -23.47 49.09
C TYR A 155 4.23 -22.28 48.60
N ARG A 156 3.84 -21.76 47.44
CA ARG A 156 4.34 -20.52 46.83
C ARG A 156 3.28 -19.44 47.02
N ILE A 157 3.52 -18.47 47.90
CA ILE A 157 2.52 -17.45 48.28
C ILE A 157 3.16 -16.06 48.33
N LEU A 158 2.55 -15.09 47.65
CA LEU A 158 2.90 -13.67 47.74
C LEU A 158 1.73 -12.89 48.34
N GLY A 159 2.00 -12.05 49.33
CA GLY A 159 1.06 -11.05 49.83
C GLY A 159 1.21 -9.75 49.07
N LEU A 160 0.09 -9.18 48.64
CA LEU A 160 -0.01 -7.94 47.88
C LEU A 160 -0.84 -6.90 48.61
N ARG A 161 -0.36 -5.67 48.61
CA ARG A 161 -1.08 -4.50 49.12
C ARG A 161 -1.60 -3.66 47.95
N GLY A 162 -2.90 -3.41 47.92
CA GLY A 162 -3.57 -2.69 46.84
C GLY A 162 -5.06 -3.02 46.73
N ALA A 163 -5.74 -2.34 45.81
CA ALA A 163 -7.16 -2.51 45.55
C ALA A 163 -7.43 -2.97 44.10
N MET A 164 -8.50 -3.73 43.89
CA MET A 164 -9.03 -4.04 42.56
C MET A 164 -9.89 -2.89 42.04
N PRO A 165 -9.93 -2.62 40.73
CA PRO A 165 -9.33 -3.40 39.64
C PRO A 165 -7.84 -3.11 39.39
N ASP A 166 -7.29 -2.00 39.88
CA ASP A 166 -5.94 -1.52 39.57
C ASP A 166 -4.84 -2.56 39.83
N LEU A 167 -4.93 -3.29 40.95
CA LEU A 167 -3.97 -4.36 41.28
C LEU A 167 -4.01 -5.52 40.27
N GLY A 168 -5.20 -5.84 39.75
CA GLY A 168 -5.40 -6.88 38.76
C GLY A 168 -4.90 -6.48 37.37
N ASP A 169 -4.91 -5.19 37.06
CA ASP A 169 -4.50 -4.64 35.76
C ASP A 169 -3.01 -4.27 35.72
N VAL A 170 -2.27 -4.55 36.80
CA VAL A 170 -0.79 -4.46 36.81
C VAL A 170 -0.25 -5.33 35.69
N ASN A 171 0.37 -4.69 34.72
CA ASN A 171 1.10 -5.33 33.63
C ASN A 171 2.29 -6.10 34.23
N LEU A 172 2.47 -7.38 33.90
CA LEU A 172 3.57 -8.22 34.39
C LEU A 172 4.60 -8.52 33.29
N GLY A 173 4.55 -7.81 32.18
CA GLY A 173 5.36 -8.08 31.01
C GLY A 173 4.97 -9.39 30.31
N ILE A 174 5.75 -9.75 29.30
CA ILE A 174 5.63 -11.05 28.63
C ILE A 174 6.19 -12.13 29.56
N LEU A 175 5.54 -13.29 29.66
CA LEU A 175 6.05 -14.43 30.43
C LEU A 175 6.94 -15.31 29.54
N SER A 176 8.15 -15.63 30.01
CA SER A 176 9.08 -16.44 29.21
C SER A 176 8.58 -17.88 29.03
N ALA A 177 7.82 -18.39 30.00
CA ALA A 177 7.20 -19.70 29.95
C ALA A 177 6.21 -19.88 28.79
N ASP A 178 5.32 -18.91 28.56
CA ASP A 178 4.36 -18.94 27.46
C ASP A 178 5.09 -18.91 26.11
N ALA A 179 6.04 -18.00 25.97
CA ALA A 179 6.84 -17.84 24.77
C ALA A 179 7.68 -19.10 24.47
N ASN A 180 8.33 -19.69 25.48
CA ASN A 180 9.11 -20.90 25.32
C ASN A 180 8.23 -22.12 25.03
N ARG A 181 7.01 -22.18 25.57
CA ARG A 181 6.04 -23.23 25.24
C ARG A 181 5.65 -23.20 23.76
N ILE A 182 5.42 -22.00 23.21
CA ILE A 182 5.19 -21.79 21.78
C ILE A 182 6.40 -22.26 20.97
N SER A 183 7.61 -21.84 21.37
CA SER A 183 8.85 -22.20 20.68
C SER A 183 9.12 -23.71 20.69
N GLN A 184 8.86 -24.40 21.81
CA GLN A 184 9.01 -25.86 21.93
C GLN A 184 8.08 -26.63 21.00
N GLN A 185 6.94 -26.04 20.62
CA GLN A 185 6.03 -26.63 19.65
C GLN A 185 6.46 -26.34 18.19
N GLY A 186 7.57 -25.65 17.97
CA GLY A 186 8.15 -25.37 16.66
C GLY A 186 7.63 -24.09 15.99
N PHE A 187 6.96 -23.21 16.74
CA PHE A 187 6.52 -21.91 16.24
C PHE A 187 7.53 -20.80 16.57
N GLY A 188 7.57 -19.77 15.74
CA GLY A 188 8.22 -18.50 16.08
C GLY A 188 7.43 -17.71 17.11
N VAL A 189 8.10 -16.81 17.81
CA VAL A 189 7.49 -15.94 18.83
C VAL A 189 7.66 -14.48 18.43
N ILE A 190 6.54 -13.79 18.24
CA ILE A 190 6.51 -12.34 18.08
C ILE A 190 6.19 -11.72 19.43
N LEU A 191 7.12 -10.93 19.96
CA LEU A 191 6.96 -10.29 21.26
C LEU A 191 6.23 -8.97 21.11
N ARG A 192 5.20 -8.75 21.94
CA ARG A 192 4.34 -7.57 21.89
C ARG A 192 4.34 -6.77 23.19
N PRO A 193 5.46 -6.12 23.55
CA PRO A 193 5.54 -5.34 24.78
C PRO A 193 4.77 -4.03 24.66
N THR A 194 4.34 -3.53 25.81
CA THR A 194 3.88 -2.14 26.00
C THR A 194 5.00 -1.27 26.55
N ASN A 195 4.87 0.05 26.41
CA ASN A 195 5.80 1.00 27.02
C ASN A 195 5.55 1.16 28.53
N TYR A 196 6.58 1.55 29.28
CA TYR A 196 6.44 1.94 30.68
C TYR A 196 5.96 3.39 30.79
N MET A 197 5.29 3.75 31.89
CA MET A 197 4.77 5.11 32.09
C MET A 197 5.90 6.16 32.08
N ASN A 198 7.01 5.87 32.74
CA ASN A 198 8.22 6.72 32.78
C ASN A 198 9.45 5.81 32.58
N PRO A 199 9.76 5.41 31.34
CA PRO A 199 10.80 4.42 31.10
C PRO A 199 12.18 4.99 31.41
N ASP A 200 13.01 4.16 32.04
CA ASP A 200 14.46 4.39 32.13
C ASP A 200 15.26 3.26 31.47
N LYS A 201 16.60 3.35 31.50
CA LYS A 201 17.46 2.31 30.94
C LYS A 201 17.32 0.96 31.65
N SER A 202 17.01 0.96 32.94
CA SER A 202 16.85 -0.26 33.74
C SER A 202 15.58 -1.02 33.35
N ASP A 203 14.50 -0.32 33.02
CA ASP A 203 13.26 -0.90 32.50
C ASP A 203 13.48 -1.58 31.13
N ILE A 204 14.21 -0.90 30.25
CA ILE A 204 14.59 -1.43 28.93
C ILE A 204 15.48 -2.67 29.11
N ASP A 205 16.51 -2.58 29.95
CA ASP A 205 17.39 -3.72 30.25
C ASP A 205 16.61 -4.90 30.84
N ARG A 206 15.61 -4.63 31.68
CA ARG A 206 14.79 -5.67 32.27
C ARG A 206 13.96 -6.41 31.23
N PHE A 207 13.35 -5.68 30.30
CA PHE A 207 12.64 -6.28 29.18
C PHE A 207 13.59 -7.18 28.38
N PHE A 208 14.75 -6.67 27.96
CA PHE A 208 15.68 -7.45 27.14
C PHE A 208 16.33 -8.63 27.88
N LYS A 209 16.60 -8.52 29.19
CA LYS A 209 16.99 -9.67 30.02
C LYS A 209 15.94 -10.77 30.03
N ARG A 210 14.66 -10.42 29.91
CA ARG A 210 13.60 -11.42 29.75
C ARG A 210 13.58 -12.00 28.35
N VAL A 211 13.73 -11.17 27.32
CA VAL A 211 13.85 -11.62 25.93
C VAL A 211 14.99 -12.64 25.78
N ASP A 212 16.11 -12.44 26.48
CA ASP A 212 17.26 -13.37 26.45
C ASP A 212 16.94 -14.78 27.00
N LYS A 213 15.86 -14.93 27.78
CA LYS A 213 15.35 -16.23 28.27
C LYS A 213 14.39 -16.89 27.28
N ILE A 214 14.00 -16.21 26.21
CA ILE A 214 12.97 -16.67 25.25
C ILE A 214 13.65 -17.20 24.00
N HIS A 215 13.31 -18.43 23.62
CA HIS A 215 13.78 -19.05 22.40
C HIS A 215 12.82 -18.77 21.22
N GLY A 216 13.37 -18.77 20.00
CA GLY A 216 12.56 -18.67 18.78
C GLY A 216 11.92 -17.30 18.52
N VAL A 217 12.45 -16.22 19.10
CA VAL A 217 11.94 -14.86 18.84
C VAL A 217 12.20 -14.46 17.39
N THR A 218 11.15 -14.09 16.67
CA THR A 218 11.21 -13.70 15.25
C THR A 218 11.24 -12.20 15.06
N GLY A 219 10.56 -11.44 15.92
CA GLY A 219 10.54 -9.97 15.91
C GLY A 219 9.78 -9.37 17.10
N ILE A 220 9.80 -8.03 17.19
CA ILE A 220 9.10 -7.25 18.23
C ILE A 220 8.06 -6.34 17.57
N MET A 221 6.83 -6.36 18.07
CA MET A 221 5.70 -5.57 17.58
C MET A 221 5.00 -4.86 18.75
N PHE A 222 5.27 -3.56 18.93
CA PHE A 222 4.75 -2.81 20.08
C PHE A 222 3.23 -2.73 20.13
N VAL A 223 2.71 -2.54 21.34
CA VAL A 223 1.27 -2.40 21.63
C VAL A 223 1.00 -1.03 22.22
N GLY A 224 -0.13 -0.44 21.83
CA GLY A 224 -0.56 0.86 22.31
C GLY A 224 -0.08 2.00 21.41
N LYS A 225 0.06 3.19 22.00
CA LYS A 225 0.35 4.45 21.27
C LYS A 225 1.81 4.86 21.30
N GLU A 226 2.68 4.10 21.94
CA GLU A 226 4.09 4.44 22.13
C GLU A 226 4.96 3.20 21.96
N VAL A 227 6.17 3.38 21.42
CA VAL A 227 7.19 2.32 21.39
C VAL A 227 7.96 2.24 22.71
N LEU A 228 8.57 1.10 22.99
CA LEU A 228 9.37 0.92 24.20
C LEU A 228 10.54 1.93 24.26
N GLY A 229 10.63 2.66 25.38
CA GLY A 229 11.66 3.68 25.60
C GLY A 229 11.26 5.08 25.13
N TYR A 230 10.04 5.25 24.59
CA TYR A 230 9.49 6.59 24.38
C TYR A 230 9.16 7.25 25.72
N THR A 231 9.49 8.53 25.85
CA THR A 231 9.15 9.34 27.03
C THR A 231 8.72 10.74 26.61
N ALA A 232 7.84 11.36 27.39
CA ALA A 232 7.43 12.75 27.18
C ALA A 232 8.61 13.73 27.34
N ASP A 233 9.66 13.36 28.07
CA ASP A 233 10.85 14.20 28.24
C ASP A 233 11.73 14.22 26.97
N THR A 234 11.70 15.35 26.27
CA THR A 234 12.45 15.58 25.03
C THR A 234 13.97 15.52 25.19
N GLN A 235 14.52 15.74 26.40
CA GLN A 235 15.97 15.76 26.61
C GLN A 235 16.58 14.36 26.56
N ILE A 236 15.88 13.37 27.12
CA ILE A 236 16.36 11.98 27.24
C ILE A 236 15.72 11.04 26.21
N ARG A 237 14.64 11.46 25.54
CA ARG A 237 13.90 10.62 24.57
C ARG A 237 14.79 10.03 23.48
N ALA A 238 15.61 10.85 22.84
CA ALA A 238 16.47 10.39 21.74
C ALA A 238 17.47 9.33 22.23
N ASP A 239 18.04 9.52 23.41
CA ASP A 239 19.00 8.60 24.00
C ASP A 239 18.35 7.27 24.41
N LEU A 240 17.13 7.30 24.96
CA LEU A 240 16.39 6.08 25.32
C LEU A 240 15.93 5.30 24.09
N LEU A 241 15.40 5.97 23.06
CA LEU A 241 15.03 5.30 21.80
C LEU A 241 16.25 4.69 21.11
N LYS A 242 17.39 5.40 21.09
CA LYS A 242 18.65 4.86 20.58
C LYS A 242 19.12 3.67 21.40
N TYR A 243 18.99 3.74 22.72
CA TYR A 243 19.32 2.62 23.60
C TYR A 243 18.46 1.38 23.32
N THR A 244 17.14 1.56 23.14
CA THR A 244 16.25 0.47 22.69
C THR A 244 16.70 -0.07 21.33
N ALA A 245 17.04 0.79 20.37
CA ALA A 245 17.51 0.38 19.06
C ALA A 245 18.79 -0.45 19.11
N ASP A 246 19.77 -0.05 19.94
CA ASP A 246 21.03 -0.77 20.10
C ASP A 246 20.80 -2.18 20.70
N LYS A 247 19.86 -2.31 21.64
CA LYS A 247 19.46 -3.62 22.21
C LYS A 247 18.76 -4.53 21.21
N LEU A 248 17.95 -3.96 20.31
CA LEU A 248 17.33 -4.69 19.20
C LEU A 248 18.40 -5.21 18.22
N LYS A 249 19.32 -4.34 17.79
CA LYS A 249 20.40 -4.67 16.86
C LYS A 249 21.36 -5.73 17.43
N GLU A 250 21.73 -5.63 18.71
CA GLU A 250 22.57 -6.62 19.41
C GLU A 250 22.00 -8.04 19.31
N ARG A 251 20.66 -8.17 19.31
CA ARG A 251 19.94 -9.45 19.29
C ARG A 251 19.42 -9.83 17.91
N HIS A 252 19.68 -9.02 16.88
CA HIS A 252 19.11 -9.19 15.54
C HIS A 252 17.58 -9.35 15.56
N LEU A 253 16.91 -8.51 16.35
CA LEU A 253 15.46 -8.50 16.51
C LEU A 253 14.85 -7.40 15.64
N PRO A 254 14.22 -7.76 14.51
CA PRO A 254 13.59 -6.78 13.64
C PRO A 254 12.37 -6.14 14.31
N PHE A 255 12.12 -4.87 13.97
CA PHE A 255 10.97 -4.12 14.44
C PHE A 255 9.78 -4.27 13.48
N TYR A 256 8.70 -4.89 13.96
CA TYR A 256 7.49 -5.16 13.21
C TYR A 256 6.48 -4.02 13.36
N MET A 257 6.07 -3.44 12.22
CA MET A 257 5.24 -2.23 12.15
C MET A 257 3.91 -2.55 11.47
N ILE A 258 2.80 -2.25 12.16
CA ILE A 258 1.45 -2.56 11.67
C ILE A 258 0.98 -1.50 10.67
N GLU A 259 0.53 -1.96 9.50
CA GLU A 259 -0.11 -1.10 8.50
C GLU A 259 -1.38 -0.44 9.08
N ALA A 260 -1.57 0.85 8.80
CA ALA A 260 -2.76 1.57 9.25
C ALA A 260 -4.04 0.99 8.61
N ALA A 261 -5.18 1.11 9.30
CA ALA A 261 -6.47 0.62 8.80
C ALA A 261 -6.92 1.26 7.47
N ASN A 262 -6.47 2.48 7.18
CA ASN A 262 -6.70 3.15 5.90
C ASN A 262 -5.72 2.69 4.79
N GLN A 263 -4.86 1.71 5.08
CA GLN A 263 -3.84 1.15 4.19
C GLN A 263 -2.87 2.23 3.65
N LEU A 264 -2.62 3.26 4.45
CA LEU A 264 -1.64 4.31 4.16
C LEU A 264 -0.67 4.37 5.33
N GLN A 265 0.60 4.09 5.05
CA GLN A 265 1.65 4.02 6.06
C GLN A 265 1.30 3.03 7.21
N TYR A 266 1.60 3.41 8.45
CA TYR A 266 1.52 2.57 9.65
C TYR A 266 0.56 3.15 10.68
N ASP A 267 0.00 2.29 11.54
CA ASP A 267 -0.73 2.74 12.73
C ASP A 267 0.23 3.53 13.62
N GLN A 268 -0.07 4.81 13.84
CA GLN A 268 0.90 5.73 14.41
C GLN A 268 1.13 5.44 15.89
N GLN A 269 2.40 5.18 16.21
CA GLN A 269 2.93 5.12 17.55
C GLN A 269 4.00 6.19 17.73
N GLU A 270 3.97 6.85 18.88
CA GLU A 270 4.97 7.84 19.28
C GLU A 270 6.37 7.20 19.37
N GLY A 271 7.37 7.87 18.82
CA GLY A 271 8.76 7.38 18.76
C GLY A 271 9.04 6.32 17.68
N MET A 272 8.01 5.81 16.99
CA MET A 272 8.13 4.71 16.02
C MET A 272 9.08 5.00 14.86
N TYR A 273 8.93 6.15 14.19
CA TYR A 273 9.78 6.52 13.06
C TYR A 273 11.23 6.79 13.49
N SER A 274 11.42 7.39 14.66
CA SER A 274 12.76 7.62 15.24
C SER A 274 13.44 6.30 15.61
N LEU A 275 12.68 5.32 16.12
CA LEU A 275 13.18 3.99 16.41
C LEU A 275 13.51 3.23 15.12
N ALA A 276 12.65 3.28 14.10
CA ALA A 276 12.87 2.68 12.79
C ALA A 276 14.16 3.18 12.11
N ASP A 277 14.41 4.50 12.19
CA ASP A 277 15.65 5.11 11.70
C ASP A 277 16.87 4.66 12.53
N ALA A 278 16.74 4.57 13.86
CA ALA A 278 17.82 4.14 14.75
C ALA A 278 18.19 2.64 14.64
N VAL A 279 17.27 1.79 14.16
CA VAL A 279 17.52 0.38 13.81
C VAL A 279 17.92 0.20 12.34
N ASP A 280 18.30 1.28 11.65
CA ASP A 280 18.75 1.24 10.25
C ASP A 280 17.71 0.63 9.29
N TYR A 281 16.42 0.85 9.57
CA TYR A 281 15.29 0.27 8.83
C TYR A 281 15.21 -1.26 8.84
N ASP A 282 15.83 -1.94 9.82
CA ASP A 282 15.62 -3.37 10.12
C ASP A 282 14.19 -3.59 10.65
N THR A 283 13.24 -3.47 9.72
CA THR A 283 11.81 -3.37 9.99
C THR A 283 11.04 -4.27 9.03
N VAL A 284 9.88 -4.74 9.51
CA VAL A 284 8.98 -5.55 8.69
C VAL A 284 7.57 -5.00 8.76
N ARG A 285 6.92 -4.90 7.61
CA ARG A 285 5.53 -4.45 7.50
C ARG A 285 4.59 -5.59 7.81
N VAL A 286 3.68 -5.33 8.73
CA VAL A 286 2.66 -6.28 9.21
C VAL A 286 1.30 -5.87 8.65
N TYR A 287 0.59 -6.80 8.03
CA TYR A 287 -0.83 -6.63 7.76
C TYR A 287 -1.64 -7.24 8.90
N ALA A 288 -2.56 -6.45 9.45
CA ALA A 288 -3.48 -6.88 10.49
C ALA A 288 -4.88 -6.36 10.15
N MET A 289 -5.88 -7.14 10.53
CA MET A 289 -7.29 -6.79 10.37
C MET A 289 -7.99 -6.84 11.71
N SER A 290 -8.92 -5.92 11.96
CA SER A 290 -9.74 -5.97 13.17
C SER A 290 -10.75 -7.12 13.11
N LYS A 291 -11.13 -7.68 14.26
CA LYS A 291 -12.18 -8.72 14.34
C LYS A 291 -13.52 -8.22 13.76
N ASP A 292 -13.83 -6.93 13.95
CA ASP A 292 -15.05 -6.29 13.42
C ASP A 292 -15.05 -6.11 11.91
N GLU A 293 -13.86 -5.96 11.31
CA GLU A 293 -13.72 -5.95 9.86
C GLU A 293 -13.85 -7.37 9.30
N LEU A 294 -13.17 -8.35 9.92
CA LEU A 294 -13.23 -9.75 9.49
C LEU A 294 -14.67 -10.31 9.52
N ASP A 295 -15.45 -10.00 10.55
CA ASP A 295 -16.84 -10.47 10.67
C ASP A 295 -17.78 -9.97 9.55
N LYS A 296 -17.37 -8.95 8.78
CA LYS A 296 -18.15 -8.42 7.64
C LYS A 296 -17.80 -9.13 6.32
N LEU A 297 -16.80 -9.99 6.32
CA LEU A 297 -16.25 -10.62 5.13
C LEU A 297 -16.55 -12.12 5.12
N ASP A 298 -16.69 -12.67 3.91
CA ASP A 298 -16.59 -14.11 3.71
C ASP A 298 -15.12 -14.56 3.86
N GLU A 299 -14.90 -15.86 4.02
CA GLU A 299 -13.58 -16.45 4.28
C GLU A 299 -12.64 -16.23 3.08
N GLU A 300 -13.19 -16.26 1.86
CA GLU A 300 -12.43 -16.04 0.64
C GLU A 300 -11.94 -14.59 0.52
N GLU A 301 -12.79 -13.61 0.80
CA GLU A 301 -12.46 -12.19 0.79
C GLU A 301 -11.48 -11.85 1.91
N GLY A 302 -11.66 -12.43 3.09
CA GLY A 302 -10.69 -12.35 4.18
C GLY A 302 -9.31 -12.83 3.73
N ALA A 303 -9.23 -14.07 3.21
CA ALA A 303 -7.98 -14.66 2.72
C ALA A 303 -7.34 -13.82 1.59
N MET A 304 -8.16 -13.30 0.67
CA MET A 304 -7.71 -12.46 -0.45
C MET A 304 -7.13 -11.13 0.02
N ARG A 305 -7.65 -10.51 1.08
CA ARG A 305 -7.09 -9.26 1.61
C ARG A 305 -5.67 -9.45 2.14
N PHE A 306 -5.42 -10.55 2.86
CA PHE A 306 -4.08 -10.93 3.31
C PHE A 306 -3.16 -11.21 2.11
N TYR A 307 -3.61 -12.07 1.18
CA TYR A 307 -2.86 -12.40 -0.04
C TYR A 307 -2.46 -11.14 -0.85
N ILE A 308 -3.40 -10.23 -1.09
CA ILE A 308 -3.13 -8.98 -1.83
C ILE A 308 -2.16 -8.08 -1.06
N SER A 309 -2.21 -8.07 0.28
CA SER A 309 -1.30 -7.26 1.10
C SER A 309 0.17 -7.67 0.90
N ASP A 310 0.45 -8.97 0.83
CA ASP A 310 1.79 -9.52 0.64
C ASP A 310 2.31 -9.22 -0.78
N LEU A 311 1.44 -9.39 -1.78
CA LEU A 311 1.79 -9.17 -3.19
C LEU A 311 1.94 -7.70 -3.57
N GLU A 312 1.02 -6.84 -3.13
CA GLU A 312 0.93 -5.46 -3.61
C GLU A 312 1.52 -4.42 -2.67
N ARG A 313 1.70 -4.74 -1.38
CA ARG A 313 2.16 -3.79 -0.35
C ARG A 313 3.41 -4.24 0.40
N ASN A 314 4.00 -5.37 -0.01
CA ASN A 314 5.20 -5.95 0.59
C ASN A 314 5.06 -6.23 2.10
N CYS A 315 3.86 -6.61 2.55
CA CYS A 315 3.70 -7.18 3.89
C CYS A 315 4.44 -8.53 3.95
N ARG A 316 5.13 -8.79 5.06
CA ARG A 316 5.85 -10.06 5.28
C ARG A 316 5.50 -10.70 6.62
N VAL A 317 4.63 -10.06 7.38
CA VAL A 317 3.98 -10.63 8.55
C VAL A 317 2.48 -10.43 8.37
N ASN A 318 1.73 -11.52 8.45
CA ASN A 318 0.28 -11.50 8.48
C ASN A 318 -0.18 -11.82 9.89
N LEU A 319 -0.82 -10.87 10.56
CA LEU A 319 -1.40 -11.07 11.87
C LEU A 319 -2.90 -11.34 11.74
N TYR A 320 -3.26 -12.62 11.85
CA TYR A 320 -4.62 -13.10 11.65
C TYR A 320 -5.49 -12.92 12.89
N PRO A 321 -6.65 -12.23 12.77
CA PRO A 321 -7.66 -12.22 13.82
C PRO A 321 -8.48 -13.52 13.82
N VAL A 322 -9.16 -13.77 14.94
CA VAL A 322 -10.13 -14.87 15.08
C VAL A 322 -11.56 -14.37 14.82
N TYR A 323 -12.41 -15.20 14.19
CA TYR A 323 -13.83 -14.87 13.97
C TYR A 323 -14.60 -14.76 15.29
N LYS A 324 -15.54 -13.80 15.42
CA LYS A 324 -16.34 -13.69 16.65
C LYS A 324 -17.51 -14.67 16.68
N ARG A 325 -18.03 -15.08 15.52
CA ARG A 325 -19.26 -15.87 15.40
C ARG A 325 -19.08 -17.13 14.53
N PRO A 326 -19.68 -18.26 14.94
CA PRO A 326 -19.79 -19.43 14.08
C PRO A 326 -20.69 -19.12 12.88
N LEU A 327 -20.51 -19.86 11.77
CA LEU A 327 -21.31 -19.70 10.55
C LEU A 327 -21.52 -21.06 9.88
N HIS A 328 -22.68 -21.26 9.24
CA HIS A 328 -23.00 -22.47 8.44
C HIS A 328 -22.76 -23.81 9.15
N GLY A 329 -22.96 -23.88 10.47
CA GLY A 329 -22.75 -25.11 11.25
C GLY A 329 -21.29 -25.45 11.55
N THR A 330 -20.35 -24.54 11.23
CA THR A 330 -18.95 -24.63 11.64
C THR A 330 -18.68 -23.77 12.88
N ASP A 331 -17.84 -24.27 13.78
CA ASP A 331 -17.35 -23.50 14.92
C ASP A 331 -16.38 -22.38 14.48
N ARG A 332 -15.97 -21.53 15.42
CA ARG A 332 -15.13 -20.36 15.10
C ARG A 332 -13.70 -20.77 14.78
N THR A 333 -13.21 -21.82 15.41
CA THR A 333 -11.84 -22.34 15.25
C THR A 333 -11.63 -22.90 13.84
N THR A 334 -12.49 -23.83 13.41
CA THR A 334 -12.50 -24.41 12.06
C THR A 334 -12.66 -23.34 10.99
N ARG A 335 -13.60 -22.40 11.18
CA ARG A 335 -13.81 -21.27 10.28
C ARG A 335 -12.58 -20.37 10.15
N THR A 336 -11.91 -20.10 11.27
CA THR A 336 -10.68 -19.30 11.32
C THR A 336 -9.55 -19.99 10.55
N PHE A 337 -9.32 -21.27 10.77
CA PHE A 337 -8.25 -21.98 10.06
C PHE A 337 -8.54 -22.22 8.57
N ALA A 338 -9.81 -22.29 8.17
CA ALA A 338 -10.18 -22.40 6.75
C ALA A 338 -9.72 -21.18 5.94
N TYR A 339 -9.95 -19.96 6.44
CA TYR A 339 -9.54 -18.75 5.72
C TYR A 339 -8.02 -18.54 5.77
N VAL A 340 -7.37 -18.86 6.90
CA VAL A 340 -5.91 -18.80 7.03
C VAL A 340 -5.26 -19.79 6.06
N GLY A 341 -5.75 -21.03 6.03
CA GLY A 341 -5.28 -22.08 5.12
C GLY A 341 -5.41 -21.66 3.66
N LEU A 342 -6.54 -21.05 3.26
CA LEU A 342 -6.73 -20.53 1.92
C LEU A 342 -5.70 -19.45 1.55
N SER A 343 -5.36 -18.54 2.48
CA SER A 343 -4.33 -17.54 2.25
C SER A 343 -2.94 -18.17 2.10
N SER A 344 -2.59 -19.09 3.00
CA SER A 344 -1.35 -19.87 2.97
C SER A 344 -1.17 -20.64 1.66
N SER A 345 -2.20 -21.36 1.20
CA SER A 345 -2.18 -22.09 -0.07
C SER A 345 -1.94 -21.15 -1.26
N LYS A 346 -2.67 -20.03 -1.34
CA LYS A 346 -2.48 -19.07 -2.43
C LYS A 346 -1.08 -18.46 -2.45
N LEU A 347 -0.50 -18.17 -1.29
CA LEU A 347 0.86 -17.62 -1.20
C LEU A 347 1.93 -18.64 -1.60
N THR A 348 1.78 -19.89 -1.16
CA THR A 348 2.71 -20.98 -1.51
C THR A 348 2.63 -21.37 -2.98
N GLU A 349 1.44 -21.44 -3.57
CA GLU A 349 1.23 -21.59 -5.02
C GLU A 349 1.89 -20.46 -5.83
N ARG A 350 1.96 -19.26 -5.25
CA ARG A 350 2.61 -18.09 -5.84
C ARG A 350 4.14 -18.10 -5.73
N GLY A 351 4.71 -19.04 -4.98
CA GLY A 351 6.16 -19.19 -4.78
C GLY A 351 6.71 -18.52 -3.52
N TYR A 352 5.85 -18.03 -2.62
CA TYR A 352 6.29 -17.60 -1.30
C TYR A 352 6.60 -18.80 -0.39
N LYS A 353 7.53 -18.60 0.54
CA LYS A 353 7.84 -19.58 1.59
C LYS A 353 7.22 -19.12 2.90
N LEU A 354 6.63 -20.04 3.65
CA LEU A 354 6.13 -19.75 5.00
C LEU A 354 7.26 -19.97 6.00
N GLY A 355 7.61 -18.96 6.79
CA GLY A 355 8.64 -19.02 7.82
C GLY A 355 8.88 -17.66 8.48
N LYS A 356 10.04 -17.46 9.12
CA LYS A 356 10.43 -16.15 9.66
C LYS A 356 10.38 -15.09 8.56
N ALA A 357 9.76 -13.94 8.85
CA ALA A 357 9.58 -12.88 7.87
C ALA A 357 10.93 -12.43 7.29
N SER A 358 11.02 -12.31 5.96
CA SER A 358 12.20 -11.74 5.34
C SER A 358 12.20 -10.22 5.47
N ILE A 359 13.35 -9.67 5.85
CA ILE A 359 13.59 -8.24 5.95
C ILE A 359 14.05 -7.74 4.59
N MET A 360 13.57 -6.58 4.17
CA MET A 360 13.98 -5.98 2.90
C MET A 360 15.36 -5.35 3.06
N ASP A 361 16.31 -5.72 2.19
CA ASP A 361 17.63 -5.09 2.18
C ASP A 361 17.49 -3.57 2.00
N VAL A 362 18.20 -2.81 2.82
CA VAL A 362 18.24 -1.35 2.71
C VAL A 362 18.83 -0.97 1.36
N TYR A 363 18.01 -0.37 0.51
CA TYR A 363 18.40 0.06 -0.83
C TYR A 363 18.27 1.57 -1.00
N TYR A 364 19.39 2.17 -1.38
CA TYR A 364 19.47 3.56 -1.81
C TYR A 364 19.93 3.61 -3.27
N PRO A 365 19.20 4.32 -4.15
CA PRO A 365 19.62 4.53 -5.53
C PRO A 365 21.02 5.14 -5.63
N GLN A 366 21.83 4.68 -6.59
CA GLN A 366 23.13 5.27 -6.84
C GLN A 366 22.96 6.75 -7.27
N ARG A 367 23.50 7.69 -6.48
CA ARG A 367 23.31 9.14 -6.66
C ARG A 367 23.61 9.65 -8.08
N LEU A 368 24.68 9.15 -8.71
CA LEU A 368 25.02 9.56 -10.08
C LEU A 368 23.94 9.16 -11.10
N LEU A 369 23.42 7.93 -11.00
CA LEU A 369 22.36 7.45 -11.88
C LEU A 369 21.06 8.21 -11.61
N SER A 370 20.72 8.43 -10.33
CA SER A 370 19.56 9.23 -9.93
C SER A 370 19.63 10.68 -10.44
N ALA A 371 20.81 11.31 -10.41
CA ALA A 371 21.03 12.64 -10.97
C ALA A 371 20.80 12.66 -12.49
N ILE A 372 21.34 11.68 -13.23
CA ILE A 372 21.12 11.58 -14.68
C ILE A 372 19.63 11.40 -15.00
N ILE A 373 18.91 10.60 -14.21
CA ILE A 373 17.46 10.40 -14.37
C ILE A 373 16.71 11.70 -14.05
N SER A 374 17.10 12.43 -13.01
CA SER A 374 16.52 13.73 -12.66
C SER A 374 16.68 14.75 -13.79
N VAL A 375 17.85 14.79 -14.44
CA VAL A 375 18.08 15.61 -15.63
C VAL A 375 17.19 15.17 -16.79
N GLY A 376 17.10 13.86 -17.06
CA GLY A 376 16.23 13.30 -18.09
C GLY A 376 14.74 13.62 -17.85
N ALA A 377 14.29 13.54 -16.60
CA ALA A 377 12.94 13.88 -16.17
C ALA A 377 12.63 15.35 -16.45
N LEU A 378 13.51 16.27 -16.03
CA LEU A 378 13.34 17.71 -16.27
C LEU A 378 13.34 18.05 -17.76
N LEU A 379 14.22 17.43 -18.55
CA LEU A 379 14.26 17.61 -20.00
C LEU A 379 13.02 17.01 -20.69
N GLY A 380 12.50 15.90 -20.19
CA GLY A 380 11.22 15.32 -20.64
C GLY A 380 10.05 16.27 -20.37
N ILE A 381 10.00 16.88 -19.18
CA ILE A 381 8.99 17.89 -18.82
C ILE A 381 9.11 19.11 -19.75
N LEU A 382 10.33 19.61 -19.98
CA LEU A 382 10.58 20.72 -20.90
C LEU A 382 10.20 20.37 -22.34
N PHE A 383 10.42 19.13 -22.77
CA PHE A 383 9.99 18.64 -24.07
C PHE A 383 8.47 18.65 -24.19
N THR A 384 7.73 18.16 -23.19
CA THR A 384 6.26 18.24 -23.16
C THR A 384 5.78 19.67 -23.15
N LEU A 385 6.42 20.58 -22.40
CA LEU A 385 6.10 21.99 -22.42
C LEU A 385 6.22 22.58 -23.83
N ASN A 386 7.26 22.21 -24.58
CA ASN A 386 7.45 22.60 -25.97
C ASN A 386 6.39 22.03 -26.94
N LEU A 387 5.69 20.95 -26.57
CA LEU A 387 4.55 20.43 -27.33
C LEU A 387 3.26 21.24 -27.10
N ILE A 388 3.13 21.84 -25.92
CA ILE A 388 1.98 22.66 -25.53
C ILE A 388 2.18 24.11 -25.99
N VAL A 389 3.33 24.70 -25.64
CA VAL A 389 3.71 26.08 -25.98
C VAL A 389 5.11 26.04 -26.62
N PRO A 390 5.24 26.35 -27.93
CA PRO A 390 6.54 26.32 -28.58
C PRO A 390 7.43 27.46 -28.07
N LEU A 391 8.51 27.11 -27.38
CA LEU A 391 9.48 28.08 -26.83
C LEU A 391 10.56 28.44 -27.87
N SER A 392 11.19 29.61 -27.70
CA SER A 392 12.33 30.02 -28.53
C SER A 392 13.59 29.21 -28.22
N ASP A 393 14.51 29.08 -29.20
CA ASP A 393 15.72 28.27 -29.04
C ASP A 393 16.67 28.79 -27.94
N ARG A 394 16.71 30.10 -27.73
CA ARG A 394 17.52 30.70 -26.65
C ARG A 394 16.98 30.27 -25.29
N VAL A 395 15.66 30.38 -25.10
CA VAL A 395 14.97 29.97 -23.87
C VAL A 395 15.15 28.47 -23.64
N ASN A 396 14.99 27.64 -24.67
CA ASN A 396 15.19 26.19 -24.56
C ASN A 396 16.61 25.81 -24.12
N ARG A 397 17.66 26.47 -24.65
CA ARG A 397 19.05 26.20 -24.22
C ARG A 397 19.28 26.61 -22.77
N ILE A 398 18.77 27.78 -22.35
CA ILE A 398 18.91 28.26 -20.97
C ILE A 398 18.19 27.30 -20.01
N LEU A 399 16.94 26.95 -20.30
CA LEU A 399 16.17 26.02 -19.47
C LEU A 399 16.77 24.62 -19.44
N SER A 400 17.38 24.16 -20.54
CA SER A 400 18.07 22.86 -20.55
C SER A 400 19.32 22.87 -19.69
N LEU A 401 20.12 23.95 -19.73
CA LEU A 401 21.27 24.10 -18.84
C LEU A 401 20.82 24.15 -17.36
N LEU A 402 19.76 24.90 -17.07
CA LEU A 402 19.17 24.96 -15.73
C LEU A 402 18.63 23.59 -15.29
N ALA A 403 18.03 22.81 -16.19
CA ALA A 403 17.58 21.46 -15.89
C ALA A 403 18.74 20.52 -15.52
N VAL A 404 19.88 20.63 -16.23
CA VAL A 404 21.10 19.88 -15.88
C VAL A 404 21.59 20.27 -14.49
N ILE A 405 21.75 21.58 -14.23
CA ILE A 405 22.21 22.09 -12.93
C ILE A 405 21.24 21.67 -11.82
N ALA A 406 19.94 21.87 -12.01
CA ALA A 406 18.93 21.52 -11.03
C ALA A 406 18.87 20.01 -10.74
N GLY A 407 19.06 19.16 -11.75
CA GLY A 407 19.11 17.71 -11.57
C GLY A 407 20.29 17.28 -10.70
N PHE A 408 21.50 17.77 -10.98
CA PHE A 408 22.68 17.43 -10.19
C PHE A 408 22.68 18.09 -8.80
N VAL A 409 22.38 19.39 -8.72
CA VAL A 409 22.33 20.11 -7.43
C VAL A 409 21.19 19.57 -6.56
N GLY A 410 20.03 19.28 -7.13
CA GLY A 410 18.92 18.69 -6.40
C GLY A 410 19.29 17.34 -5.78
N GLU A 411 19.97 16.48 -6.54
CA GLU A 411 20.39 15.16 -6.05
C GLU A 411 21.50 15.23 -4.99
N TYR A 412 22.48 16.13 -5.12
CA TYR A 412 23.65 16.18 -4.25
C TYR A 412 23.54 17.15 -3.06
N ALA A 413 22.76 18.22 -3.18
CA ALA A 413 22.66 19.27 -2.16
C ALA A 413 21.32 19.30 -1.42
N VAL A 414 20.22 18.88 -2.08
CA VAL A 414 18.88 18.89 -1.48
C VAL A 414 18.50 17.51 -0.98
N SER A 415 18.79 16.43 -1.73
CA SER A 415 18.63 15.00 -1.40
C SER A 415 17.37 14.64 -0.57
N GLY A 416 16.28 15.40 -0.75
CA GLY A 416 15.10 15.34 0.09
C GLY A 416 13.95 14.60 -0.62
N PRO A 417 13.08 13.87 0.11
CA PRO A 417 11.92 13.20 -0.47
C PRO A 417 11.03 14.13 -1.31
N LEU A 418 10.92 15.40 -0.94
CA LEU A 418 10.14 16.40 -1.67
C LEU A 418 10.65 16.66 -3.09
N PHE A 419 11.97 16.75 -3.29
CA PHE A 419 12.55 17.00 -4.62
C PHE A 419 12.20 15.86 -5.58
N LEU A 420 12.42 14.62 -5.14
CA LEU A 420 12.13 13.42 -5.92
C LEU A 420 10.62 13.30 -6.22
N GLN A 421 9.76 13.61 -5.25
CA GLN A 421 8.31 13.59 -5.44
C GLN A 421 7.84 14.62 -6.48
N VAL A 422 8.40 15.83 -6.49
CA VAL A 422 8.06 16.86 -7.49
C VAL A 422 8.46 16.41 -8.90
N LEU A 423 9.66 15.84 -9.06
CA LEU A 423 10.09 15.27 -10.33
C LEU A 423 9.18 14.12 -10.79
N ALA A 424 8.83 13.22 -9.88
CA ALA A 424 7.94 12.11 -10.16
C ALA A 424 6.53 12.57 -10.59
N ILE A 425 5.97 13.60 -9.95
CA ILE A 425 4.73 14.26 -10.40
C ILE A 425 4.90 14.83 -11.81
N GLY A 426 6.02 15.52 -12.07
CA GLY A 426 6.35 16.06 -13.38
C GLY A 426 6.39 14.98 -14.46
N CYS A 427 7.02 13.83 -14.20
CA CYS A 427 7.03 12.67 -15.10
C CYS A 427 5.63 12.06 -15.29
N ALA A 428 4.90 11.84 -14.19
CA ALA A 428 3.57 11.26 -14.19
C ALA A 428 2.58 12.07 -15.02
N VAL A 429 2.76 13.39 -15.04
CA VAL A 429 1.93 14.31 -15.80
C VAL A 429 2.41 14.47 -17.24
N SER A 430 3.72 14.65 -17.42
CA SER A 430 4.29 15.02 -18.73
C SER A 430 4.28 13.87 -19.73
N ALA A 431 4.47 12.62 -19.28
CA ALA A 431 4.51 11.44 -20.14
C ALA A 431 3.19 11.12 -20.86
N PRO A 432 2.03 11.01 -20.18
CA PRO A 432 0.75 10.74 -20.87
C PRO A 432 0.32 11.90 -21.77
N VAL A 433 0.60 13.15 -21.37
CA VAL A 433 0.34 14.34 -22.20
C VAL A 433 1.20 14.30 -23.46
N ALA A 434 2.51 14.07 -23.34
CA ALA A 434 3.40 13.96 -24.50
C ALA A 434 2.98 12.84 -25.44
N ALA A 435 2.65 11.66 -24.90
CA ALA A 435 2.21 10.50 -25.68
C ALA A 435 1.02 10.84 -26.59
N VAL A 436 -0.04 11.41 -26.03
CA VAL A 436 -1.25 11.77 -26.80
C VAL A 436 -0.97 12.92 -27.76
N LEU A 437 -0.23 13.95 -27.35
CA LEU A 437 0.08 15.10 -28.20
C LEU A 437 0.96 14.75 -29.39
N ILE A 438 1.98 13.90 -29.23
CA ILE A 438 2.82 13.42 -30.33
C ILE A 438 1.95 12.67 -31.36
N LEU A 439 1.06 11.80 -30.88
CA LEU A 439 0.20 11.00 -31.75
C LEU A 439 -0.83 11.85 -32.48
N LEU A 440 -1.41 12.85 -31.82
CA LEU A 440 -2.28 13.83 -32.46
C LEU A 440 -1.55 14.60 -33.57
N ASP A 441 -0.28 14.99 -33.36
CA ASP A 441 0.53 15.67 -34.38
C ASP A 441 0.87 14.75 -35.57
N ILE A 442 0.98 13.43 -35.33
CA ILE A 442 1.18 12.45 -36.40
C ILE A 442 -0.11 12.25 -37.22
N TYR A 443 -1.26 12.15 -36.56
CA TYR A 443 -2.54 11.95 -37.24
C TYR A 443 -3.04 13.20 -37.96
N SER A 444 -2.81 14.40 -37.40
CA SER A 444 -3.25 15.67 -38.01
C SER A 444 -2.54 15.98 -39.33
N LYS A 445 -1.31 15.49 -39.52
CA LYS A 445 -0.55 15.60 -40.78
C LYS A 445 -1.08 14.73 -41.91
N ARG A 446 -1.92 13.74 -41.62
CA ARG A 446 -2.48 12.87 -42.66
C ARG A 446 -3.62 13.61 -43.34
N GLU A 447 -3.46 13.96 -44.62
CA GLU A 447 -4.55 14.54 -45.41
C GLU A 447 -5.66 13.52 -45.67
N ILE A 448 -6.60 13.39 -44.73
CA ILE A 448 -7.70 12.43 -44.84
C ILE A 448 -8.84 13.06 -45.68
N LYS A 449 -8.73 12.92 -47.00
CA LYS A 449 -9.72 13.46 -47.95
C LYS A 449 -11.05 12.68 -47.93
N LYS A 450 -11.01 11.36 -47.72
CA LYS A 450 -12.19 10.47 -47.65
C LYS A 450 -12.26 9.74 -46.31
N LYS A 451 -13.46 9.27 -45.92
CA LYS A 451 -13.65 8.41 -44.74
C LYS A 451 -12.84 7.12 -44.93
N LEU A 452 -11.96 6.83 -43.99
CA LEU A 452 -11.15 5.61 -43.99
C LEU A 452 -11.96 4.39 -43.49
N SER A 453 -11.47 3.19 -43.81
CA SER A 453 -12.04 1.91 -43.37
C SER A 453 -11.86 1.70 -41.86
N TYR A 454 -12.79 0.98 -41.23
CA TYR A 454 -12.66 0.56 -39.82
C TYR A 454 -11.41 -0.31 -39.58
N LEU A 455 -10.94 -1.04 -40.60
CA LEU A 455 -9.68 -1.79 -40.50
C LEU A 455 -8.46 -0.86 -40.33
N ALA A 456 -8.48 0.32 -40.99
CA ALA A 456 -7.43 1.32 -40.83
C ALA A 456 -7.48 1.95 -39.43
N VAL A 457 -8.68 2.13 -38.87
CA VAL A 457 -8.86 2.59 -37.48
C VAL A 457 -8.29 1.57 -36.49
N ILE A 458 -8.57 0.28 -36.69
CA ILE A 458 -8.04 -0.80 -35.83
C ILE A 458 -6.52 -0.84 -35.92
N ARG A 459 -5.94 -0.89 -37.14
CA ARG A 459 -4.49 -0.95 -37.33
C ARG A 459 -3.79 0.26 -36.71
N ASP A 460 -4.22 1.46 -37.06
CA ASP A 460 -3.55 2.68 -36.61
C ASP A 460 -3.86 2.98 -35.14
N GLY A 461 -5.00 2.55 -34.62
CA GLY A 461 -5.36 2.59 -33.20
C GLY A 461 -4.47 1.67 -32.37
N THR A 462 -4.25 0.43 -32.80
CA THR A 462 -3.37 -0.52 -32.11
C THR A 462 -1.91 -0.04 -32.11
N ILE A 463 -1.38 0.40 -33.27
CA ILE A 463 -0.01 0.91 -33.37
C ILE A 463 0.14 2.20 -32.55
N GLY A 464 -0.82 3.12 -32.67
CA GLY A 464 -0.82 4.39 -31.93
C GLY A 464 -0.87 4.16 -30.42
N LEU A 465 -1.74 3.27 -29.96
CA LEU A 465 -1.83 2.93 -28.55
C LEU A 465 -0.55 2.27 -28.03
N ALA A 466 0.06 1.37 -28.80
CA ALA A 466 1.35 0.78 -28.47
C ALA A 466 2.43 1.85 -28.29
N CYS A 467 2.52 2.81 -29.20
CA CYS A 467 3.44 3.94 -29.07
C CYS A 467 3.12 4.81 -27.83
N ALA A 468 1.84 5.06 -27.55
CA ALA A 468 1.43 5.84 -26.37
C ALA A 468 1.85 5.16 -25.07
N VAL A 469 1.62 3.85 -24.99
CA VAL A 469 2.00 2.98 -23.86
C VAL A 469 3.52 2.98 -23.69
N VAL A 470 4.31 2.84 -24.76
CA VAL A 470 5.78 2.89 -24.65
C VAL A 470 6.26 4.23 -24.10
N ILE A 471 5.74 5.36 -24.61
CA ILE A 471 6.13 6.70 -24.12
C ILE A 471 5.72 6.88 -22.66
N ALA A 472 4.53 6.44 -22.29
CA ALA A 472 4.03 6.52 -20.92
C ALA A 472 4.82 5.61 -19.96
N ALA A 473 5.24 4.42 -20.41
CA ALA A 473 6.06 3.50 -19.64
C ALA A 473 7.43 4.08 -19.31
N ILE A 474 8.03 4.91 -20.19
CA ILE A 474 9.26 5.65 -19.87
C ILE A 474 9.05 6.54 -18.65
N GLY A 475 7.94 7.28 -18.60
CA GLY A 475 7.56 8.09 -17.43
C GLY A 475 7.37 7.25 -16.17
N GLY A 476 6.70 6.10 -16.29
CA GLY A 476 6.53 5.14 -15.19
C GLY A 476 7.84 4.58 -14.66
N ILE A 477 8.76 4.20 -15.55
CA ILE A 477 10.10 3.70 -15.19
C ILE A 477 10.92 4.79 -14.50
N PHE A 478 10.83 6.05 -14.94
CA PHE A 478 11.50 7.16 -14.25
C PHE A 478 10.98 7.35 -12.82
N ILE A 479 9.65 7.29 -12.62
CA ILE A 479 9.05 7.37 -11.28
C ILE A 479 9.55 6.22 -10.40
N ALA A 480 9.52 5.00 -10.92
CA ALA A 480 9.95 3.81 -10.19
C ALA A 480 11.43 3.84 -9.79
N ALA A 481 12.28 4.47 -10.62
CA ALA A 481 13.71 4.63 -10.34
C ALA A 481 14.01 5.81 -9.40
N LEU A 482 13.36 6.97 -9.59
CA LEU A 482 13.54 8.17 -8.75
C LEU A 482 13.06 7.94 -7.31
N LEU A 483 11.96 7.20 -7.15
CA LEU A 483 11.39 6.88 -5.84
C LEU A 483 11.80 5.48 -5.38
N GLY A 484 12.90 4.94 -5.90
CA GLY A 484 13.41 3.61 -5.59
C GLY A 484 14.13 3.48 -4.24
N ASP A 485 13.77 4.27 -3.24
CA ASP A 485 14.42 4.25 -1.91
C ASP A 485 13.59 3.40 -0.93
N ILE A 486 14.25 2.70 0.00
CA ILE A 486 13.60 1.90 1.06
C ILE A 486 12.50 2.68 1.79
N ARG A 487 12.69 4.00 1.98
CA ARG A 487 11.71 4.88 2.62
C ARG A 487 10.37 4.91 1.89
N PHE A 488 10.37 4.77 0.57
CA PHE A 488 9.14 4.70 -0.23
C PHE A 488 8.60 3.27 -0.36
N PHE A 489 9.47 2.24 -0.41
CA PHE A 489 9.03 0.83 -0.48
C PHE A 489 8.30 0.41 0.79
N MET A 490 8.86 0.79 1.94
CA MET A 490 8.30 0.57 3.26
C MET A 490 7.32 1.68 3.66
N GLU A 491 7.00 2.63 2.77
CA GLU A 491 5.98 3.66 2.99
C GLU A 491 6.20 4.55 4.23
N PHE A 492 7.45 4.66 4.71
CA PHE A 492 7.86 5.70 5.66
C PHE A 492 7.60 7.09 5.09
N ASP A 493 7.86 7.25 3.79
CA ASP A 493 7.38 8.36 2.96
C ASP A 493 6.37 7.84 1.94
N PHE A 494 5.28 8.57 1.71
CA PHE A 494 4.27 8.24 0.70
C PHE A 494 4.19 9.28 -0.40
N TYR A 495 3.76 8.84 -1.59
CA TYR A 495 3.58 9.70 -2.75
C TYR A 495 2.34 10.59 -2.60
N ARG A 496 2.55 11.90 -2.40
CA ARG A 496 1.48 12.89 -2.19
C ARG A 496 0.80 13.36 -3.50
N GLY A 497 1.36 12.98 -4.64
CA GLY A 497 0.98 13.50 -5.97
C GLY A 497 -0.27 12.88 -6.62
N VAL A 498 -0.83 11.80 -6.07
CA VAL A 498 -1.86 10.96 -6.72
C VAL A 498 -3.02 11.77 -7.30
N LYS A 499 -3.58 12.72 -6.54
CA LYS A 499 -4.71 13.54 -7.01
C LYS A 499 -4.32 14.48 -8.14
N LEU A 500 -3.11 15.05 -8.07
CA LEU A 500 -2.63 15.98 -9.09
C LEU A 500 -2.35 15.24 -10.40
N THR A 501 -1.78 14.04 -10.32
CA THR A 501 -1.51 13.18 -11.50
C THR A 501 -2.77 12.71 -12.19
N PHE A 502 -3.91 12.64 -11.47
CA PHE A 502 -5.20 12.38 -12.11
C PHE A 502 -5.71 13.58 -12.91
N VAL A 503 -5.66 14.80 -12.36
CA VAL A 503 -6.37 15.95 -12.95
C VAL A 503 -5.51 16.69 -13.98
N LEU A 504 -4.23 16.91 -13.66
CA LEU A 504 -3.37 17.79 -14.44
C LEU A 504 -3.13 17.32 -15.89
N PRO A 505 -2.97 16.02 -16.20
CA PRO A 505 -2.83 15.56 -17.58
C PRO A 505 -4.05 15.88 -18.45
N LEU A 506 -5.27 15.77 -17.90
CA LEU A 506 -6.50 16.09 -18.62
C LEU A 506 -6.54 17.59 -18.93
N VAL A 507 -6.24 18.43 -17.94
CA VAL A 507 -6.23 19.89 -18.11
C VAL A 507 -5.18 20.31 -19.14
N LEU A 508 -3.95 19.83 -19.04
CA LEU A 508 -2.88 20.17 -19.97
C LEU A 508 -3.17 19.68 -21.40
N THR A 509 -3.74 18.48 -21.55
CA THR A 509 -4.14 17.97 -22.87
C THR A 509 -5.29 18.78 -23.45
N ALA A 510 -6.28 19.17 -22.64
CA ALA A 510 -7.37 20.02 -23.07
C ALA A 510 -6.86 21.39 -23.55
N LEU A 511 -5.97 22.03 -22.79
CA LEU A 511 -5.35 23.30 -23.16
C LEU A 511 -4.54 23.17 -24.45
N ALA A 512 -3.73 22.12 -24.58
CA ALA A 512 -2.95 21.85 -25.78
C ALA A 512 -3.84 21.58 -27.00
N TYR A 513 -4.98 20.90 -26.81
CA TYR A 513 -5.94 20.64 -27.87
C TYR A 513 -6.59 21.92 -28.39
N LEU A 514 -7.05 22.80 -27.49
CA LEU A 514 -7.69 24.08 -27.84
C LEU A 514 -6.76 25.01 -28.63
N ARG A 515 -5.45 24.90 -28.40
CA ARG A 515 -4.44 25.64 -29.15
C ARG A 515 -4.16 25.07 -30.54
N ARG A 516 -4.33 23.75 -30.73
CA ARG A 516 -3.99 23.03 -31.96
C ARG A 516 -5.14 22.89 -32.94
N PHE A 517 -6.36 22.83 -32.42
CA PHE A 517 -7.55 22.57 -33.24
C PHE A 517 -8.63 23.61 -32.97
N PRO A 518 -9.30 24.12 -34.01
CA PRO A 518 -10.41 25.05 -33.83
C PRO A 518 -11.59 24.34 -33.17
N LEU A 519 -11.85 24.64 -31.89
CA LEU A 519 -13.07 24.19 -31.22
C LEU A 519 -14.14 25.26 -31.40
N LEU A 520 -15.34 24.88 -31.85
CA LEU A 520 -16.42 25.82 -32.21
C LEU A 520 -16.00 26.87 -33.27
N GLY A 521 -14.99 26.56 -34.09
CA GLY A 521 -14.48 27.44 -35.15
C GLY A 521 -13.53 28.54 -34.68
N ILE A 522 -13.04 28.50 -33.43
CA ILE A 522 -12.07 29.45 -32.89
C ILE A 522 -10.77 28.71 -32.57
N GLU A 523 -9.65 29.19 -33.10
CA GLU A 523 -8.31 28.74 -32.71
C GLU A 523 -7.83 29.60 -31.54
N VAL A 524 -7.64 28.98 -30.36
CA VAL A 524 -7.24 29.70 -29.14
C VAL A 524 -5.72 29.86 -29.11
N ALA A 525 -5.20 30.82 -29.88
CA ALA A 525 -3.78 31.14 -29.92
C ALA A 525 -3.37 32.15 -28.84
N ASP A 526 -4.23 33.14 -28.57
CA ASP A 526 -3.96 34.29 -27.69
C ASP A 526 -5.04 34.51 -26.61
N GLY A 527 -4.72 35.35 -25.60
CA GLY A 527 -5.62 35.66 -24.48
C GLY A 527 -6.95 36.31 -24.90
N ASN A 528 -6.98 37.05 -26.01
CA ASN A 528 -8.22 37.64 -26.55
C ASN A 528 -9.10 36.58 -27.23
N SER A 529 -8.51 35.67 -28.01
CA SER A 529 -9.22 34.52 -28.62
C SER A 529 -9.75 33.55 -27.55
N CYS A 530 -9.08 33.44 -26.41
CA CYS A 530 -9.56 32.68 -25.26
C CYS A 530 -10.84 33.28 -24.66
N LYS A 531 -10.90 34.61 -24.49
CA LYS A 531 -12.12 35.30 -24.02
C LYS A 531 -13.28 35.11 -25.00
N GLU A 532 -13.02 35.21 -26.29
CA GLU A 532 -14.02 34.99 -27.34
C GLU A 532 -14.52 33.54 -27.36
N PHE A 533 -13.62 32.57 -27.20
CA PHE A 533 -13.96 31.16 -27.04
C PHE A 533 -14.85 30.92 -25.81
N VAL A 534 -14.48 31.46 -24.65
CA VAL A 534 -15.28 31.32 -23.41
C VAL A 534 -16.67 31.93 -23.59
N ARG A 535 -16.77 33.11 -24.20
CA ARG A 535 -18.06 33.74 -24.51
C ARG A 535 -18.92 32.84 -25.40
N LYS A 536 -18.36 32.38 -26.52
CA LYS A 536 -19.07 31.51 -27.47
C LYS A 536 -19.43 30.14 -26.89
N PHE A 537 -18.61 29.63 -25.97
CA PHE A 537 -18.87 28.38 -25.24
C PHE A 537 -20.04 28.54 -24.25
N LEU A 538 -20.08 29.66 -23.53
CA LEU A 538 -21.19 30.00 -22.64
C LEU A 538 -22.49 30.29 -23.39
N ASP A 539 -22.39 30.81 -24.62
CA ASP A 539 -23.53 31.04 -25.51
C ASP A 539 -24.05 29.76 -26.20
N VAL A 540 -23.44 28.58 -25.96
CA VAL A 540 -23.95 27.31 -26.51
C VAL A 540 -25.30 26.99 -25.85
N PRO A 541 -26.39 26.83 -26.63
CA PRO A 541 -27.71 26.60 -26.06
C PRO A 541 -27.76 25.27 -25.31
N VAL A 542 -27.87 25.33 -24.00
CA VAL A 542 -27.98 24.15 -23.13
C VAL A 542 -29.43 23.66 -23.14
N ARG A 543 -29.68 22.52 -23.78
CA ARG A 543 -31.00 21.85 -23.71
C ARG A 543 -31.16 21.18 -22.35
N MET A 544 -32.39 21.01 -21.86
CA MET A 544 -32.65 20.31 -20.59
C MET A 544 -32.02 18.90 -20.55
N GLY A 545 -32.03 18.19 -21.68
CA GLY A 545 -31.31 16.90 -21.81
C GLY A 545 -29.79 17.02 -21.65
N THR A 546 -29.19 18.14 -22.04
CA THR A 546 -27.76 18.42 -21.85
C THR A 546 -27.44 18.65 -20.37
N LEU A 547 -28.31 19.34 -19.62
CA LEU A 547 -28.14 19.50 -18.16
C LEU A 547 -28.22 18.17 -17.42
N ILE A 548 -29.12 17.27 -17.83
CA ILE A 548 -29.22 15.92 -17.25
C ILE A 548 -27.92 15.13 -17.51
N ILE A 549 -27.40 15.18 -18.74
CA ILE A 549 -26.14 14.50 -19.09
C ILE A 549 -24.95 15.10 -18.33
N ILE A 550 -24.85 16.42 -18.23
CA ILE A 550 -23.78 17.09 -17.47
C ILE A 550 -23.90 16.76 -15.99
N GLY A 551 -25.10 16.78 -15.41
CA GLY A 551 -25.34 16.40 -14.01
C GLY A 551 -24.95 14.94 -13.74
N ALA A 552 -25.30 14.02 -14.65
CA ALA A 552 -24.89 12.62 -14.57
C ALA A 552 -23.37 12.47 -14.70
N LEU A 553 -22.73 13.15 -15.65
CA LEU A 553 -21.26 13.12 -15.82
C LEU A 553 -20.55 13.74 -14.61
N ALA A 554 -21.06 14.83 -14.05
CA ALA A 554 -20.52 15.48 -12.85
C ALA A 554 -20.66 14.58 -11.62
N MET A 555 -21.79 13.88 -11.46
CA MET A 555 -21.98 12.87 -10.42
C MET A 555 -21.04 11.69 -10.60
N CYS A 556 -20.90 11.16 -11.82
CA CYS A 556 -19.93 10.11 -12.14
C CYS A 556 -18.50 10.57 -11.85
N ALA A 557 -18.11 11.78 -12.25
CA ALA A 557 -16.79 12.35 -11.99
C ALA A 557 -16.56 12.57 -10.49
N TYR A 558 -17.56 13.05 -9.74
CA TYR A 558 -17.48 13.22 -8.28
C TYR A 558 -17.30 11.88 -7.58
N ILE A 559 -18.10 10.87 -7.92
CA ILE A 559 -17.95 9.51 -7.39
C ILE A 559 -16.59 8.94 -7.78
N PHE A 560 -16.14 9.16 -9.02
CA PHE A 560 -14.88 8.65 -9.54
C PHE A 560 -13.64 9.28 -8.90
N VAL A 561 -13.64 10.61 -8.69
CA VAL A 561 -12.57 11.33 -8.00
C VAL A 561 -12.62 11.05 -6.49
N GLY A 562 -13.81 11.02 -5.89
CA GLY A 562 -14.03 10.66 -4.50
C GLY A 562 -13.54 9.25 -4.18
N ARG A 563 -13.74 8.29 -5.11
CA ARG A 563 -13.23 6.91 -5.02
C ARG A 563 -11.74 6.74 -5.32
N SER A 564 -11.05 7.78 -5.82
CA SER A 564 -9.59 7.72 -6.04
C SER A 564 -8.77 7.93 -4.76
N GLY A 565 -9.43 8.12 -3.61
CA GLY A 565 -8.82 8.17 -2.28
C GLY A 565 -9.27 7.02 -1.37
N HIS A 566 -8.45 6.68 -0.37
CA HIS A 566 -8.58 5.50 0.50
C HIS A 566 -9.79 5.50 1.47
N THR A 567 -10.73 6.45 1.37
CA THR A 567 -11.81 6.62 2.36
C THR A 567 -13.04 7.31 1.79
N ALA A 568 -13.76 6.64 0.91
CA ALA A 568 -15.16 6.97 0.67
C ALA A 568 -15.94 5.67 0.72
N GLY A 569 -16.63 5.42 1.85
CA GLY A 569 -17.45 4.24 2.14
C GLY A 569 -18.67 4.07 1.23
N VAL A 570 -18.46 4.19 -0.08
CA VAL A 570 -19.44 3.95 -1.13
C VAL A 570 -19.34 2.46 -1.48
N PRO A 571 -20.43 1.68 -1.29
CA PRO A 571 -20.41 0.25 -1.57
C PRO A 571 -20.06 -0.03 -3.03
N VAL A 572 -19.22 -1.04 -3.23
CA VAL A 572 -18.82 -1.52 -4.55
C VAL A 572 -19.95 -2.41 -5.09
N PRO A 573 -20.44 -2.17 -6.32
CA PRO A 573 -21.42 -3.07 -6.94
C PRO A 573 -20.89 -4.51 -6.97
N GLY A 574 -21.72 -5.50 -6.60
CA GLY A 574 -21.31 -6.91 -6.56
C GLY A 574 -20.74 -7.44 -7.89
N ILE A 575 -21.19 -6.86 -9.02
CA ILE A 575 -20.66 -7.18 -10.35
C ILE A 575 -19.19 -6.74 -10.51
N GLU A 576 -18.84 -5.56 -9.98
CA GLU A 576 -17.46 -5.05 -9.98
C GLU A 576 -16.56 -5.94 -9.12
N VAL A 577 -17.05 -6.37 -7.95
CA VAL A 577 -16.35 -7.35 -7.08
C VAL A 577 -16.14 -8.67 -7.79
N ALA A 578 -17.17 -9.22 -8.45
CA ALA A 578 -17.08 -10.48 -9.19
C ALA A 578 -16.10 -10.38 -10.38
N MET A 579 -16.13 -9.29 -11.14
CA MET A 579 -15.18 -9.03 -12.23
C MET A 579 -13.74 -8.95 -11.71
N ARG A 580 -13.53 -8.27 -10.57
CA ARG A 580 -12.21 -8.18 -9.92
C ARG A 580 -11.69 -9.55 -9.52
N ARG A 581 -12.52 -10.36 -8.85
CA ARG A 581 -12.19 -11.74 -8.45
C ARG A 581 -11.84 -12.59 -9.68
N PHE A 582 -12.62 -12.49 -10.77
CA PHE A 582 -12.33 -13.19 -12.01
C PHE A 582 -10.97 -12.80 -12.61
N LEU A 583 -10.69 -11.50 -12.70
CA LEU A 583 -9.42 -11.01 -13.24
C LEU A 583 -8.21 -11.39 -12.35
N GLU A 584 -8.38 -11.41 -11.03
CA GLU A 584 -7.34 -11.83 -10.09
C GLU A 584 -7.02 -13.32 -10.19
N ASN A 585 -8.03 -14.16 -10.42
CA ASN A 585 -7.84 -15.61 -10.57
C ASN A 585 -7.26 -15.97 -11.95
N VAL A 586 -7.58 -15.20 -13.00
CA VAL A 586 -7.14 -15.49 -14.37
C VAL A 586 -5.80 -14.85 -14.71
N MET A 587 -5.51 -13.64 -14.20
CA MET A 587 -4.32 -12.88 -14.58
C MET A 587 -3.32 -12.77 -13.44
N PHE A 588 -2.03 -12.79 -13.77
CA PHE A 588 -0.95 -12.60 -12.78
C PHE A 588 -1.08 -11.28 -12.00
N ALA A 589 -1.51 -10.20 -12.65
CA ALA A 589 -1.81 -8.92 -12.03
C ALA A 589 -3.05 -8.31 -12.69
N ARG A 590 -4.06 -7.98 -11.89
CA ARG A 590 -5.33 -7.40 -12.38
C ARG A 590 -5.09 -6.02 -12.99
N PRO A 591 -5.52 -5.76 -14.25
CA PRO A 591 -5.42 -4.45 -14.87
C PRO A 591 -6.37 -3.45 -14.20
N ARG A 592 -6.05 -2.15 -14.31
CA ARG A 592 -6.93 -1.11 -13.76
C ARG A 592 -8.14 -0.92 -14.64
N GLU A 593 -9.33 -0.91 -14.04
CA GLU A 593 -10.62 -0.73 -14.73
C GLU A 593 -10.64 0.51 -15.62
N LYS A 594 -10.00 1.60 -15.18
CA LYS A 594 -9.89 2.87 -15.91
C LYS A 594 -9.14 2.73 -17.24
N GLU A 595 -8.16 1.84 -17.31
CA GLU A 595 -7.32 1.62 -18.49
C GLU A 595 -8.12 0.90 -19.57
N PHE A 596 -8.64 -0.28 -19.24
CA PHE A 596 -9.23 -1.17 -20.24
C PHE A 596 -10.70 -0.89 -20.56
N LEU A 597 -11.49 -0.32 -19.64
CA LEU A 597 -12.91 -0.02 -19.88
C LEU A 597 -13.14 1.36 -20.48
N ILE A 598 -12.29 2.36 -20.15
CA ILE A 598 -12.52 3.76 -20.51
C ILE A 598 -11.42 4.27 -21.42
N GLY A 599 -10.18 4.34 -20.91
CA GLY A 599 -9.12 5.09 -21.55
C GLY A 599 -8.64 4.50 -22.89
N HIS A 600 -8.27 3.23 -22.92
CA HIS A 600 -7.81 2.57 -24.14
C HIS A 600 -8.92 2.46 -25.20
N PRO A 601 -10.17 2.07 -24.87
CA PRO A 601 -11.27 2.15 -25.83
C PRO A 601 -11.50 3.58 -26.35
N ALA A 602 -11.42 4.60 -25.50
CA ALA A 602 -11.51 6.00 -25.93
C ALA A 602 -10.37 6.41 -26.88
N PHE A 603 -9.18 5.82 -26.74
CA PHE A 603 -8.09 6.02 -27.69
C PHE A 603 -8.45 5.51 -29.10
N PHE A 604 -9.05 4.31 -29.21
CA PHE A 604 -9.55 3.80 -30.50
C PHE A 604 -10.65 4.69 -31.08
N LEU A 605 -11.57 5.17 -30.24
CA LEU A 605 -12.61 6.10 -30.66
C LEU A 605 -12.03 7.45 -31.09
N MET A 606 -10.97 7.95 -30.45
CA MET A 606 -10.26 9.16 -30.87
C MET A 606 -9.73 8.99 -32.30
N VAL A 607 -9.05 7.88 -32.61
CA VAL A 607 -8.57 7.59 -33.98
C VAL A 607 -9.75 7.46 -34.95
N ALA A 608 -10.83 6.77 -34.54
CA ALA A 608 -12.05 6.67 -35.34
C ALA A 608 -12.65 8.04 -35.64
N SER A 609 -12.65 8.96 -34.67
CA SER A 609 -13.23 10.30 -34.81
C SER A 609 -12.52 11.13 -35.87
N ILE A 610 -11.19 11.00 -35.97
CA ILE A 610 -10.38 11.61 -37.05
C ILE A 610 -10.74 10.96 -38.39
N TYR A 611 -10.68 9.63 -38.46
CA TYR A 611 -10.74 8.88 -39.73
C TYR A 611 -12.15 8.84 -40.34
N ARG A 612 -13.18 8.94 -39.49
CA ARG A 612 -14.59 8.96 -39.86
C ARG A 612 -15.17 10.37 -39.93
N LYS A 613 -14.36 11.40 -39.61
CA LYS A 613 -14.74 12.82 -39.57
C LYS A 613 -15.94 13.08 -38.66
N TRP A 614 -15.85 12.59 -37.42
CA TRP A 614 -16.85 12.86 -36.39
C TRP A 614 -16.79 14.33 -35.93
N PRO A 615 -17.84 14.84 -35.26
CA PRO A 615 -17.87 16.22 -34.78
C PRO A 615 -16.67 16.56 -33.89
N GLN A 616 -16.13 17.77 -34.06
CA GLN A 616 -14.96 18.24 -33.33
C GLN A 616 -15.14 18.19 -31.80
N LEU A 617 -16.35 18.50 -31.32
CA LEU A 617 -16.68 18.44 -29.90
C LEU A 617 -16.55 17.01 -29.34
N LEU A 618 -16.98 16.00 -30.11
CA LEU A 618 -16.83 14.61 -29.71
C LEU A 618 -15.35 14.19 -29.73
N HIS A 619 -14.60 14.60 -30.76
CA HIS A 619 -13.16 14.36 -30.82
C HIS A 619 -12.43 14.93 -29.59
N PHE A 620 -12.75 16.14 -29.16
CA PHE A 620 -12.17 16.76 -27.97
C PHE A 620 -12.35 15.91 -26.70
N PHE A 621 -13.58 15.46 -26.42
CA PHE A 621 -13.83 14.62 -25.26
C PHE A 621 -13.16 13.25 -25.36
N LEU A 622 -13.07 12.67 -26.55
CA LEU A 622 -12.37 11.40 -26.78
C LEU A 622 -10.86 11.50 -26.57
N VAL A 623 -10.25 12.62 -26.99
CA VAL A 623 -8.83 12.92 -26.68
C VAL A 623 -8.62 12.95 -25.17
N ILE A 624 -9.44 13.71 -24.44
CA ILE A 624 -9.33 13.83 -22.98
C ILE A 624 -9.53 12.46 -22.31
N ALA A 625 -10.54 11.70 -22.73
CA ALA A 625 -10.80 10.37 -22.21
C ALA A 625 -9.65 9.40 -22.50
N SER A 626 -8.97 9.51 -23.65
CA SER A 626 -7.82 8.65 -23.97
C SER A 626 -6.64 8.85 -23.01
N VAL A 627 -6.45 10.07 -22.49
CA VAL A 627 -5.40 10.39 -21.51
C VAL A 627 -5.64 9.69 -20.19
N ILE A 628 -6.89 9.38 -19.82
CA ILE A 628 -7.22 8.69 -18.57
C ILE A 628 -6.55 7.30 -18.54
N GLY A 629 -6.58 6.56 -19.65
CA GLY A 629 -5.96 5.23 -19.72
C GLY A 629 -4.45 5.30 -19.71
N VAL A 630 -3.88 6.16 -20.57
CA VAL A 630 -2.42 6.34 -20.63
C VAL A 630 -1.87 6.87 -19.30
N GLY A 631 -2.58 7.78 -18.64
CA GLY A 631 -2.21 8.33 -17.33
C GLY A 631 -2.33 7.32 -16.19
N SER A 632 -3.42 6.54 -16.14
CA SER A 632 -3.60 5.47 -15.14
C SER A 632 -2.47 4.44 -15.18
N MET A 633 -1.96 4.15 -16.38
CA MET A 633 -0.83 3.24 -16.55
C MET A 633 0.45 3.81 -15.93
N VAL A 634 0.73 5.10 -16.11
CA VAL A 634 1.89 5.75 -15.46
C VAL A 634 1.74 5.79 -13.95
N GLU A 635 0.53 6.10 -13.48
CA GLU A 635 0.19 6.11 -12.06
C GLU A 635 0.41 4.74 -11.41
N THR A 636 0.31 3.63 -12.15
CA THR A 636 0.58 2.29 -11.62
C THR A 636 1.99 2.20 -11.02
N PHE A 637 2.96 2.90 -11.61
CA PHE A 637 4.33 2.99 -11.10
C PHE A 637 4.51 3.98 -9.95
N ALA A 638 3.54 4.88 -9.72
CA ALA A 638 3.54 5.81 -8.59
C ALA A 638 3.12 5.16 -7.26
N HIS A 639 2.53 3.95 -7.30
CA HIS A 639 2.32 3.13 -6.11
C HIS A 639 3.58 2.33 -5.79
N ILE A 640 4.56 3.04 -5.22
CA ILE A 640 5.94 2.57 -5.09
C ILE A 640 6.06 1.33 -4.19
N ARG A 641 5.16 1.15 -3.21
CA ARG A 641 5.09 -0.05 -2.36
C ARG A 641 4.82 -1.34 -3.14
N THR A 642 4.23 -1.25 -4.33
CA THR A 642 3.96 -2.42 -5.16
C THR A 642 5.23 -2.84 -5.90
N PRO A 643 5.60 -4.13 -5.88
CA PRO A 643 6.76 -4.64 -6.61
C PRO A 643 6.77 -4.20 -8.07
N PHE A 644 7.95 -3.85 -8.59
CA PHE A 644 8.10 -3.29 -9.93
C PHE A 644 7.56 -4.23 -11.01
N ILE A 645 7.88 -5.53 -10.92
CA ILE A 645 7.40 -6.54 -11.89
C ILE A 645 5.88 -6.62 -11.90
N LEU A 646 5.25 -6.54 -10.72
CA LEU A 646 3.80 -6.60 -10.61
C LEU A 646 3.15 -5.37 -11.26
N SER A 647 3.70 -4.18 -11.01
CA SER A 647 3.28 -2.94 -11.66
C SER A 647 3.48 -2.96 -13.19
N PHE A 648 4.59 -3.53 -13.66
CA PHE A 648 4.89 -3.68 -15.08
C PHE A 648 3.90 -4.62 -15.78
N ILE A 649 3.68 -5.83 -15.23
CA ILE A 649 2.71 -6.80 -15.76
C ILE A 649 1.30 -6.23 -15.73
N ARG A 650 0.93 -5.49 -14.67
CA ARG A 650 -0.35 -4.79 -14.58
C ARG A 650 -0.57 -3.84 -15.76
N GLY A 651 0.43 -3.02 -16.08
CA GLY A 651 0.37 -2.10 -17.22
C GLY A 651 0.26 -2.82 -18.57
N VAL A 652 1.00 -3.93 -18.75
CA VAL A 652 0.89 -4.77 -19.96
C VAL A 652 -0.50 -5.39 -20.08
N ASN A 653 -1.05 -5.94 -19.00
CA ASN A 653 -2.40 -6.50 -18.99
C ASN A 653 -3.46 -5.43 -19.29
N GLY A 654 -3.30 -4.22 -18.75
CA GLY A 654 -4.17 -3.08 -19.04
C GLY A 654 -4.16 -2.73 -20.52
N TRP A 655 -2.97 -2.66 -21.12
CA TRP A 655 -2.80 -2.42 -22.54
C TRP A 655 -3.44 -3.52 -23.42
N LEU A 656 -3.18 -4.80 -23.13
CA LEU A 656 -3.70 -5.92 -23.92
C LEU A 656 -5.23 -6.00 -23.84
N THR A 657 -5.79 -5.98 -22.64
CA THR A 657 -7.24 -6.03 -22.42
C THR A 657 -7.94 -4.81 -23.01
N GLY A 658 -7.37 -3.62 -22.83
CA GLY A 658 -7.88 -2.38 -23.41
C GLY A 658 -7.82 -2.37 -24.94
N THR A 659 -6.82 -2.99 -25.54
CA THR A 659 -6.73 -3.20 -26.99
C THR A 659 -7.84 -4.11 -27.49
N LEU A 660 -8.08 -5.26 -26.82
CA LEU A 660 -9.15 -6.19 -27.18
C LEU A 660 -10.54 -5.52 -27.12
N ILE A 661 -10.83 -4.80 -26.04
CA ILE A 661 -12.11 -4.08 -25.88
C ILE A 661 -12.22 -2.94 -26.89
N GLY A 662 -11.14 -2.17 -27.10
CA GLY A 662 -11.10 -1.11 -28.11
C GLY A 662 -11.40 -1.62 -29.51
N ILE A 663 -10.82 -2.75 -29.91
CA ILE A 663 -11.10 -3.41 -31.19
C ILE A 663 -12.56 -3.86 -31.25
N GLY A 664 -13.04 -4.56 -30.21
CA GLY A 664 -14.43 -5.01 -30.12
C GLY A 664 -15.44 -3.87 -30.25
N LEU A 665 -15.15 -2.71 -29.63
CA LEU A 665 -15.96 -1.50 -29.73
C LEU A 665 -16.01 -0.96 -31.16
N ILE A 666 -14.88 -0.89 -31.86
CA ILE A 666 -14.84 -0.44 -33.26
C ILE A 666 -15.57 -1.42 -34.19
N VAL A 667 -15.44 -2.73 -33.95
CA VAL A 667 -16.19 -3.76 -34.68
C VAL A 667 -17.69 -3.61 -34.45
N GLY A 668 -18.13 -3.41 -33.19
CA GLY A 668 -19.53 -3.17 -32.86
C GLY A 668 -20.10 -1.94 -33.57
N ILE A 669 -19.35 -0.83 -33.58
CA ILE A 669 -19.73 0.39 -34.32
C ILE A 669 -19.81 0.12 -35.83
N ALA A 670 -18.88 -0.67 -36.37
CA ALA A 670 -18.89 -1.04 -37.79
C ALA A 670 -20.14 -1.88 -38.14
N LEU A 671 -20.51 -2.86 -37.30
CA LEU A 671 -21.69 -3.70 -37.47
C LEU A 671 -22.99 -2.89 -37.40
N ILE A 672 -23.14 -2.02 -36.39
CA ILE A 672 -24.31 -1.13 -36.27
C ILE A 672 -24.38 -0.18 -37.47
N GLY A 673 -23.24 0.38 -37.89
CA GLY A 673 -23.17 1.24 -39.08
C GLY A 673 -23.57 0.50 -40.36
N TYR A 674 -23.20 -0.77 -40.50
CA TYR A 674 -23.62 -1.60 -41.63
C TYR A 674 -25.11 -1.92 -41.58
N LEU A 675 -25.63 -2.36 -40.42
CA LEU A 675 -27.06 -2.67 -40.20
C LEU A 675 -27.95 -1.46 -40.47
N THR A 676 -27.60 -0.28 -39.97
CA THR A 676 -28.35 0.96 -40.21
C THR A 676 -28.30 1.39 -41.67
N SER A 677 -27.17 1.20 -42.36
CA SER A 677 -27.07 1.46 -43.80
C SER A 677 -27.86 0.47 -44.65
N TRP A 678 -27.97 -0.78 -44.20
CA TRP A 678 -28.73 -1.84 -44.87
C TRP A 678 -30.24 -1.63 -44.68
N LEU A 679 -30.70 -1.39 -43.44
CA LEU A 679 -32.09 -1.03 -43.14
C LEU A 679 -32.52 0.26 -43.87
N GLY A 680 -31.66 1.28 -43.90
CA GLY A 680 -31.93 2.53 -44.62
C GLY A 680 -31.98 2.38 -46.14
N LYS A 681 -31.32 1.35 -46.72
CA LYS A 681 -31.43 1.02 -48.15
C LYS A 681 -32.72 0.27 -48.46
N GLN A 682 -33.21 -0.59 -47.58
CA GLN A 682 -34.51 -1.26 -47.77
C GLN A 682 -35.67 -0.26 -47.75
N VAL A 683 -35.68 0.69 -46.81
CA VAL A 683 -36.71 1.74 -46.73
C VAL A 683 -36.70 2.69 -47.96
N ARG A 684 -35.58 2.82 -48.66
CA ARG A 684 -35.47 3.58 -49.93
C ARG A 684 -35.89 2.80 -51.17
N HIS A 685 -35.96 1.47 -51.10
CA HIS A 685 -36.44 0.63 -52.20
C HIS A 685 -37.96 0.40 -52.12
N GLU A 686 -38.58 0.65 -50.96
CA GLU A 686 -40.04 0.57 -50.74
C GLU A 686 -40.77 1.93 -50.88
N ARG A 687 -40.05 3.01 -51.22
CA ARG A 687 -40.61 4.30 -51.66
C ARG A 687 -40.24 4.54 -53.10
#